data_AF-A0A357CZ22-F1
#
_entry.id   AF-A0A357CZ22-F1
#
_cell.length_a   1.000
_cell.length_b   1.000
_cell.length_c   1.000
_cell.angle_alpha   90.00
_cell.angle_beta   90.00
_cell.angle_gamma   90.00
#
_symmetry.space_group_name_H-M   'P 1'
#
loop_
_entity.id
_entity.type
_entity.pdbx_description
1 polymer ?
#
loop_
_entity_poly.entity_id
_entity_poly.type
_entity_poly.pdbx_seq_one_letter_code
_entity_poly.pdbx_strand_id
1 'polypeptide(L)'
;MSLLESAEKISAKELALIKLIRRISYVCTVALGAFAFAISFAAGVNCGGLFLLALAISAFTLSLTGAIAIGSLYFSVVLGLSLSSNAGFANNFLLYLLFAVIALIPARASLMRKRFGKPDKDFAERKSVLSETEYPLLYSIAEKASEATGYKGTFRLALDNDCGVKIVKINDMYMVFIGIIFLSQVSEDELYNVFLHEFAHCSDESSIPEVEFKYALFINSIPKSFFNTALIFLDTAYYYHYNLFYFISSQRMERSADEAMIKYGNASSAASFLLKISYYYYYSWESTNVDYESIYSLEKPDNLFFKKSIKLFEDSLKQRKDEWNKLLKREISLPGETHPLLKTRIEALGISEYTILQRNPSERYLKEYSQALLLAEDITYRNRLVNYEKNRKALFLDPKSKIESWEAGGKPIYTHNYAEISYYFRLLGRISDANSILNTAIQTLSEKEAAYATLLTGYRMLHEYDETGIEYVYRAIGLNRMYAAEGLEEIKMFCRYSGNEAELNKYLTESAKILQRNIDIDKELKILRKKDRISAERLPAKMSENLLNIAVSAGCGKVKNIYVVRKTISDDLFTTAIVVRFAPQTDVYTQALVISSLRSFLEVFKDRQFNVFRYQHVAKAKIENIDSSCIYVSR
;
A
#
# COMPACT_ATOMS: atom_id res chain seq x y z
N MET A 1 3.62 21.24 -8.91
CA MET A 1 2.64 22.21 -9.46
C MET A 1 2.89 22.42 -10.95
N SER A 2 3.97 23.08 -11.41
CA SER A 2 4.22 23.23 -12.87
C SER A 2 4.44 21.90 -13.62
N LEU A 3 5.00 20.87 -12.95
CA LEU A 3 5.10 19.51 -13.51
C LEU A 3 3.74 18.79 -13.64
N LEU A 4 2.75 19.14 -12.80
CA LEU A 4 1.41 18.53 -12.81
C LEU A 4 0.55 19.09 -13.96
N GLU A 5 0.63 20.40 -14.23
CA GLU A 5 0.00 20.99 -15.43
C GLU A 5 0.68 20.56 -16.74
N SER A 6 1.96 20.16 -16.68
CA SER A 6 2.70 19.70 -17.86
C SER A 6 2.42 18.24 -18.23
N ALA A 7 1.97 17.40 -17.27
CA ALA A 7 1.77 15.97 -17.48
C ALA A 7 0.70 15.66 -18.54
N GLU A 8 -0.34 16.50 -18.64
CA GLU A 8 -1.38 16.39 -19.68
C GLU A 8 -0.86 16.66 -21.11
N LYS A 9 0.32 17.26 -21.27
CA LYS A 9 0.84 17.75 -22.55
C LYS A 9 2.14 17.07 -23.01
N ILE A 10 2.64 16.08 -22.28
CA ILE A 10 3.89 15.38 -22.62
C ILE A 10 3.68 14.49 -23.85
N SER A 11 4.20 14.92 -24.99
CA SER A 11 4.25 14.15 -26.23
C SER A 11 5.11 12.88 -26.08
N ALA A 12 4.91 11.90 -26.98
CA ALA A 12 5.73 10.68 -26.99
C ALA A 12 7.24 10.96 -27.10
N LYS A 13 7.60 12.06 -27.79
CA LYS A 13 8.97 12.55 -27.92
C LYS A 13 9.51 13.13 -26.61
N GLU A 14 8.72 13.90 -25.87
CA GLU A 14 9.11 14.44 -24.56
C GLU A 14 9.24 13.33 -23.52
N LEU A 15 8.39 12.29 -23.58
CA LEU A 15 8.54 11.12 -22.73
C LEU A 15 9.82 10.34 -23.06
N ALA A 16 10.17 10.18 -24.35
CA ALA A 16 11.44 9.59 -24.78
C ALA A 16 12.65 10.44 -24.34
N LEU A 17 12.53 11.77 -24.37
CA LEU A 17 13.56 12.70 -23.90
C LEU A 17 13.74 12.65 -22.39
N ILE A 18 12.64 12.59 -21.61
CA ILE A 18 12.68 12.39 -20.15
C ILE A 18 13.29 11.02 -19.83
N LYS A 19 12.96 9.97 -20.59
CA LYS A 19 13.58 8.63 -20.47
C LYS A 19 15.10 8.70 -20.72
N LEU A 20 15.54 9.45 -21.73
CA LEU A 20 16.95 9.64 -22.08
C LEU A 20 17.68 10.45 -21.01
N ILE A 21 17.12 11.59 -20.59
CA ILE A 21 17.66 12.44 -19.53
C ILE A 21 17.76 11.66 -18.21
N ARG A 22 16.79 10.79 -17.88
CA ARG A 22 16.83 9.95 -16.67
C ARG A 22 17.92 8.87 -16.74
N ARG A 23 18.12 8.24 -17.90
CA ARG A 23 19.24 7.30 -18.11
C ARG A 23 20.59 8.01 -18.01
N ILE A 24 20.71 9.21 -18.58
CA ILE A 24 21.90 10.06 -18.48
C ILE A 24 22.14 10.49 -17.03
N SER A 25 21.12 11.00 -16.33
CA SER A 25 21.22 11.41 -14.91
C SER A 25 21.59 10.26 -13.98
N TYR A 26 21.08 9.05 -14.21
CA TYR A 26 21.49 7.86 -13.43
C TYR A 26 22.97 7.54 -13.66
N VAL A 27 23.42 7.52 -14.93
CA VAL A 27 24.83 7.30 -15.28
C VAL A 27 25.72 8.40 -14.70
N CYS A 28 25.31 9.67 -14.80
CA CYS A 28 26.03 10.81 -14.24
C CYS A 28 26.08 10.77 -12.70
N THR A 29 25.01 10.34 -12.03
CA THR A 29 24.97 10.24 -10.55
C THR A 29 25.86 9.11 -10.05
N VAL A 30 25.86 7.96 -10.74
CA VAL A 30 26.78 6.85 -10.46
C VAL A 30 28.23 7.26 -10.71
N ALA A 31 28.49 7.97 -11.81
CA ALA A 31 29.81 8.50 -12.15
C ALA A 31 30.29 9.56 -11.14
N LEU A 32 29.43 10.50 -10.75
CA LEU A 32 29.72 11.54 -9.75
C LEU A 32 29.92 10.95 -8.35
N GLY A 33 29.14 9.92 -7.98
CA GLY A 33 29.34 9.18 -6.73
C GLY A 33 30.68 8.45 -6.70
N ALA A 34 31.06 7.80 -7.80
CA ALA A 34 32.37 7.18 -7.95
C ALA A 34 33.51 8.22 -7.95
N PHE A 35 33.29 9.38 -8.57
CA PHE A 35 34.25 10.47 -8.66
C PHE A 35 34.45 11.20 -7.32
N ALA A 36 33.37 11.46 -6.57
CA ALA A 36 33.44 12.08 -5.24
C ALA A 36 34.10 11.14 -4.21
N PHE A 37 33.88 9.83 -4.34
CA PHE A 37 34.56 8.81 -3.53
C PHE A 37 36.06 8.71 -3.89
N ALA A 38 36.39 8.78 -5.19
CA ALA A 38 37.77 8.82 -5.67
C ALA A 38 38.50 10.11 -5.22
N ILE A 39 37.84 11.27 -5.23
CA ILE A 39 38.40 12.54 -4.75
C ILE A 39 38.62 12.51 -3.23
N SER A 40 37.68 11.94 -2.47
CA SER A 40 37.82 11.80 -1.01
C SER A 40 38.97 10.88 -0.61
N PHE A 41 39.35 9.93 -1.49
CA PHE A 41 40.51 9.06 -1.32
C PHE A 41 41.81 9.68 -1.90
N ALA A 42 41.70 10.52 -2.93
CA ALA A 42 42.81 11.24 -3.58
C ALA A 42 43.22 12.54 -2.87
N ALA A 43 42.51 12.97 -1.83
CA ALA A 43 42.91 14.05 -0.93
C ALA A 43 44.23 13.77 -0.14
N GLY A 44 44.90 12.65 -0.44
CA GLY A 44 46.29 12.34 -0.12
C GLY A 44 47.22 12.28 -1.35
N VAL A 45 47.16 13.28 -2.25
CA VAL A 45 48.24 13.79 -3.13
C VAL A 45 48.22 13.48 -4.65
N ASN A 46 48.26 14.62 -5.37
CA ASN A 46 48.69 15.06 -6.72
C ASN A 46 47.94 14.76 -8.02
N CYS A 47 47.57 15.89 -8.65
CA CYS A 47 46.76 16.06 -9.83
C CYS A 47 47.61 16.07 -11.11
N GLY A 48 47.26 15.21 -12.06
CA GLY A 48 47.80 15.24 -13.42
C GLY A 48 47.01 14.36 -14.41
N GLY A 49 46.40 13.27 -13.94
CA GLY A 49 45.60 12.36 -14.78
C GLY A 49 44.11 12.69 -14.94
N LEU A 50 43.58 13.62 -14.14
CA LEU A 50 42.13 13.87 -14.06
C LEU A 50 41.55 14.64 -15.25
N PHE A 51 42.38 15.33 -16.04
CA PHE A 51 41.92 16.08 -17.22
C PHE A 51 41.65 15.17 -18.44
N LEU A 52 42.39 14.06 -18.57
CA LEU A 52 42.18 13.07 -19.63
C LEU A 52 41.00 12.13 -19.33
N LEU A 53 40.71 11.88 -18.04
CA LEU A 53 39.56 11.10 -17.59
C LEU A 53 38.22 11.77 -17.94
N ALA A 54 38.14 13.10 -17.87
CA ALA A 54 36.93 13.86 -18.22
C ALA A 54 36.64 13.83 -19.73
N LEU A 55 37.68 13.84 -20.57
CA LEU A 55 37.55 13.80 -22.03
C LEU A 55 37.16 12.41 -22.55
N ALA A 56 37.70 11.33 -21.97
CA ALA A 56 37.41 9.96 -22.42
C ALA A 56 35.99 9.48 -22.07
N ILE A 57 35.43 9.91 -20.93
CA ILE A 57 34.07 9.54 -20.50
C ILE A 57 32.99 10.22 -21.38
N SER A 58 33.31 11.35 -22.01
CA SER A 58 32.38 12.09 -22.88
C SER A 58 32.18 11.47 -24.27
N ALA A 59 33.05 10.55 -24.71
CA ALA A 59 33.12 10.11 -26.10
C ALA A 59 32.52 8.72 -26.41
N PHE A 60 31.98 7.97 -25.44
CA PHE A 60 31.61 6.56 -25.66
C PHE A 60 30.24 6.17 -25.09
N THR A 61 29.18 6.70 -25.70
CA THR A 61 27.80 6.27 -25.46
C THR A 61 27.32 5.33 -26.57
N LEU A 62 27.48 4.02 -26.38
CA LEU A 62 26.54 2.95 -26.80
C LEU A 62 27.14 1.58 -26.37
N SER A 63 26.33 0.72 -25.73
CA SER A 63 26.67 -0.62 -25.18
C SER A 63 27.47 -0.66 -23.86
N LEU A 64 26.97 0.04 -22.84
CA LEU A 64 27.79 0.47 -21.71
C LEU A 64 28.05 -0.57 -20.59
N THR A 65 27.24 -1.62 -20.37
CA THR A 65 27.44 -2.47 -19.17
C THR A 65 28.53 -3.52 -19.31
N GLY A 66 28.62 -4.17 -20.48
CA GLY A 66 29.66 -5.18 -20.76
C GLY A 66 31.02 -4.54 -21.06
N ALA A 67 31.03 -3.45 -21.81
CA ALA A 67 32.24 -2.70 -22.14
C ALA A 67 32.82 -1.97 -20.91
N ILE A 68 31.98 -1.46 -19.98
CA ILE A 68 32.48 -0.93 -18.70
C ILE A 68 33.08 -2.07 -17.87
N ALA A 69 32.45 -3.23 -17.76
CA ALA A 69 33.01 -4.32 -16.96
C ALA A 69 34.36 -4.80 -17.51
N ILE A 70 34.46 -5.00 -18.83
CA ILE A 70 35.69 -5.43 -19.50
C ILE A 70 36.75 -4.32 -19.48
N GLY A 71 36.36 -3.07 -19.74
CA GLY A 71 37.25 -1.91 -19.69
C GLY A 71 37.77 -1.62 -18.28
N SER A 72 36.93 -1.80 -17.26
CA SER A 72 37.33 -1.67 -15.84
C SER A 72 38.25 -2.79 -15.41
N LEU A 73 38.02 -4.03 -15.89
CA LEU A 73 38.90 -5.17 -15.62
C LEU A 73 40.27 -4.98 -16.30
N TYR A 74 40.27 -4.59 -17.57
CA TYR A 74 41.47 -4.32 -18.35
C TYR A 74 42.28 -3.17 -17.76
N PHE A 75 41.61 -2.07 -17.39
CA PHE A 75 42.24 -0.92 -16.74
C PHE A 75 42.78 -1.27 -15.35
N SER A 76 42.08 -2.08 -14.55
CA SER A 76 42.55 -2.53 -13.23
C SER A 76 43.78 -3.43 -13.34
N VAL A 77 43.85 -4.28 -14.37
CA VAL A 77 45.04 -5.11 -14.65
C VAL A 77 46.21 -4.25 -15.12
N VAL A 78 45.99 -3.28 -16.00
CA VAL A 78 47.05 -2.40 -16.52
C VAL A 78 47.58 -1.43 -15.45
N LEU A 79 46.69 -0.81 -14.67
CA LEU A 79 47.06 0.08 -13.56
C LEU A 79 47.77 -0.70 -12.44
N GLY A 80 47.35 -1.94 -12.25
CA GLY A 80 47.97 -2.84 -11.30
C GLY A 80 49.38 -3.30 -11.71
N LEU A 81 49.60 -3.57 -13.00
CA LEU A 81 50.90 -3.89 -13.57
C LEU A 81 51.84 -2.68 -13.58
N SER A 82 51.32 -1.46 -13.64
CA SER A 82 52.14 -0.24 -13.56
C SER A 82 52.49 0.16 -12.12
N LEU A 83 51.61 -0.08 -11.16
CA LEU A 83 51.82 0.22 -9.73
C LEU A 83 52.64 -0.84 -8.97
N SER A 84 52.82 -2.04 -9.53
CA SER A 84 53.71 -3.08 -8.97
C SER A 84 55.19 -2.74 -9.07
N SER A 85 55.55 -1.69 -9.81
CA SER A 85 56.94 -1.26 -9.98
C SER A 85 57.50 -0.43 -8.82
N ASN A 86 56.70 0.06 -7.86
CA ASN A 86 57.22 0.96 -6.81
C ASN A 86 56.51 1.00 -5.43
N ALA A 87 55.60 0.09 -5.09
CA ALA A 87 55.08 0.00 -3.71
C ALA A 87 54.63 -1.42 -3.34
N GLY A 88 54.90 -1.81 -2.09
CA GLY A 88 54.78 -3.18 -1.57
C GLY A 88 53.48 -3.90 -1.92
N PHE A 89 53.64 -5.17 -2.32
CA PHE A 89 52.62 -6.11 -2.80
C PHE A 89 51.33 -6.16 -1.94
N ALA A 90 51.42 -5.92 -0.62
CA ALA A 90 50.30 -5.99 0.32
C ALA A 90 49.28 -4.84 0.16
N ASN A 91 49.71 -3.61 -0.13
CA ASN A 91 48.78 -2.47 -0.32
C ASN A 91 48.10 -2.54 -1.69
N ASN A 92 48.81 -3.05 -2.70
CA ASN A 92 48.26 -3.28 -4.02
C ASN A 92 47.24 -4.43 -4.01
N PHE A 93 47.48 -5.52 -3.26
CA PHE A 93 46.55 -6.64 -3.13
C PHE A 93 45.17 -6.22 -2.57
N LEU A 94 45.14 -5.33 -1.57
CA LEU A 94 43.91 -4.76 -1.03
C LEU A 94 43.16 -3.90 -2.06
N LEU A 95 43.88 -3.12 -2.87
CA LEU A 95 43.30 -2.34 -3.97
C LEU A 95 42.70 -3.27 -5.05
N TYR A 96 43.42 -4.31 -5.45
CA TYR A 96 42.92 -5.31 -6.39
C TYR A 96 41.70 -6.05 -5.86
N LEU A 97 41.69 -6.40 -4.57
CA LEU A 97 40.53 -7.03 -3.93
C LEU A 97 39.34 -6.08 -3.93
N LEU A 98 39.56 -4.78 -3.65
CA LEU A 98 38.52 -3.76 -3.67
C LEU A 98 37.94 -3.57 -5.08
N PHE A 99 38.78 -3.46 -6.12
CA PHE A 99 38.34 -3.35 -7.51
C PHE A 99 37.66 -4.63 -8.01
N ALA A 100 38.16 -5.81 -7.62
CA ALA A 100 37.52 -7.08 -7.92
C ALA A 100 36.15 -7.20 -7.25
N VAL A 101 36.00 -6.78 -5.98
CA VAL A 101 34.69 -6.72 -5.30
C VAL A 101 33.76 -5.73 -5.99
N ILE A 102 34.25 -4.53 -6.36
CA ILE A 102 33.46 -3.52 -7.08
C ILE A 102 33.02 -4.02 -8.46
N ALA A 103 33.86 -4.77 -9.18
CA ALA A 103 33.51 -5.37 -10.47
C ALA A 103 32.60 -6.61 -10.35
N LEU A 104 32.71 -7.37 -9.25
CA LEU A 104 31.86 -8.52 -8.95
C LEU A 104 30.45 -8.10 -8.54
N ILE A 105 30.23 -6.87 -8.05
CA ILE A 105 28.91 -6.37 -7.65
C ILE A 105 27.95 -6.22 -8.85
N PRO A 106 28.30 -5.53 -9.96
CA PRO A 106 27.48 -5.50 -11.17
C PRO A 106 27.36 -6.87 -11.83
N ALA A 107 28.43 -7.68 -11.83
CA ALA A 107 28.41 -9.02 -12.40
C ALA A 107 27.46 -9.95 -11.63
N ARG A 108 27.45 -9.89 -10.30
CA ARG A 108 26.49 -10.60 -9.43
C ARG A 108 25.09 -10.05 -9.58
N ALA A 109 24.89 -8.73 -9.65
CA ALA A 109 23.57 -8.15 -9.93
C ALA A 109 23.03 -8.56 -11.31
N SER A 110 23.91 -8.78 -12.30
CA SER A 110 23.54 -9.30 -13.62
C SER A 110 23.29 -10.81 -13.64
N LEU A 111 24.04 -11.60 -12.85
CA LEU A 111 23.81 -13.04 -12.67
C LEU A 111 22.55 -13.34 -11.85
N MET A 112 22.27 -12.50 -10.84
CA MET A 112 21.08 -12.62 -9.98
C MET A 112 19.83 -12.08 -10.67
N ARG A 113 19.96 -11.17 -11.66
CA ARG A 113 18.91 -10.84 -12.63
C ARG A 113 18.43 -12.06 -13.45
N LYS A 114 19.27 -13.08 -13.65
CA LYS A 114 18.90 -14.38 -14.23
C LYS A 114 18.35 -15.39 -13.20
N ARG A 115 18.48 -15.11 -11.90
CA ARG A 115 18.05 -15.97 -10.79
C ARG A 115 16.96 -15.33 -9.93
N PHE A 116 16.08 -14.53 -10.54
CA PHE A 116 14.77 -14.34 -9.92
C PHE A 116 14.15 -15.73 -9.81
N GLY A 117 13.93 -16.15 -8.56
CA GLY A 117 13.45 -17.49 -8.25
C GLY A 117 12.26 -17.82 -9.12
N LYS A 118 12.20 -19.07 -9.59
CA LYS A 118 11.00 -19.61 -10.22
C LYS A 118 9.84 -19.27 -9.27
N PRO A 119 8.89 -18.38 -9.66
CA PRO A 119 7.69 -18.24 -8.88
C PRO A 119 6.93 -19.57 -8.96
N ASP A 120 6.17 -19.80 -7.91
CA ASP A 120 5.50 -21.05 -7.59
C ASP A 120 4.93 -21.73 -8.84
N LYS A 121 5.41 -22.94 -9.16
CA LYS A 121 4.79 -23.77 -10.21
C LYS A 121 3.29 -23.98 -9.91
N ASP A 122 2.92 -23.85 -8.64
CA ASP A 122 1.58 -24.05 -8.09
C ASP A 122 0.60 -22.90 -8.38
N PHE A 123 1.04 -21.75 -8.92
CA PHE A 123 0.11 -20.61 -9.15
C PHE A 123 -0.90 -20.91 -10.28
N ALA A 124 -0.46 -21.61 -11.33
CA ALA A 124 -1.33 -22.06 -12.42
C ALA A 124 -2.25 -23.22 -12.01
N GLU A 125 -1.93 -23.91 -10.91
CA GLU A 125 -2.71 -25.01 -10.33
C GLU A 125 -3.70 -24.55 -9.26
N ARG A 126 -3.84 -23.22 -9.06
CA ARG A 126 -4.81 -22.67 -8.12
C ARG A 126 -6.22 -23.01 -8.55
N LYS A 127 -7.05 -23.40 -7.58
CA LYS A 127 -8.47 -23.73 -7.78
C LYS A 127 -9.31 -22.60 -8.39
N SER A 128 -8.81 -21.35 -8.38
CA SER A 128 -9.48 -20.20 -8.99
C SER A 128 -9.23 -20.06 -10.49
N VAL A 129 -8.30 -20.82 -11.08
CA VAL A 129 -8.02 -20.80 -12.52
C VAL A 129 -9.13 -21.54 -13.27
N LEU A 130 -9.67 -20.92 -14.31
CA LEU A 130 -10.76 -21.46 -15.12
C LEU A 130 -10.22 -22.38 -16.21
N SER A 131 -10.81 -23.56 -16.36
CA SER A 131 -10.48 -24.47 -17.46
C SER A 131 -11.09 -23.98 -18.77
N GLU A 132 -10.30 -23.96 -19.84
CA GLU A 132 -10.77 -23.61 -21.19
C GLU A 132 -11.85 -24.58 -21.70
N THR A 133 -11.80 -25.84 -21.27
CA THR A 133 -12.81 -26.84 -21.63
C THR A 133 -14.16 -26.62 -20.94
N GLU A 134 -14.16 -26.03 -19.75
CA GLU A 134 -15.37 -25.78 -18.96
C GLU A 134 -15.94 -24.39 -19.20
N TYR A 135 -15.08 -23.43 -19.56
CA TYR A 135 -15.43 -22.02 -19.80
C TYR A 135 -15.09 -21.54 -21.23
N PRO A 136 -15.48 -22.28 -22.29
CA PRO A 136 -15.02 -22.00 -23.64
C PRO A 136 -15.53 -20.66 -24.21
N LEU A 137 -16.69 -20.14 -23.78
CA LEU A 137 -17.18 -18.83 -24.20
C LEU A 137 -16.33 -17.71 -23.61
N LEU A 138 -16.07 -17.75 -22.29
CA LEU A 138 -15.24 -16.74 -21.63
C LEU A 138 -13.84 -16.67 -22.26
N TYR A 139 -13.24 -17.83 -22.55
CA TYR A 139 -11.97 -17.89 -23.28
C TYR A 139 -12.10 -17.33 -24.70
N SER A 140 -13.14 -17.70 -25.47
CA SER A 140 -13.31 -17.16 -26.83
C SER A 140 -13.45 -15.63 -26.88
N ILE A 141 -14.09 -15.01 -25.87
CA ILE A 141 -14.22 -13.56 -25.78
C ILE A 141 -12.86 -12.92 -25.48
N ALA A 142 -12.08 -13.53 -24.57
CA ALA A 142 -10.72 -13.08 -24.23
C ALA A 142 -9.76 -13.25 -25.42
N GLU A 143 -9.82 -14.37 -26.13
CA GLU A 143 -9.03 -14.64 -27.34
C GLU A 143 -9.30 -13.58 -28.40
N LYS A 144 -10.57 -13.32 -28.71
CA LYS A 144 -10.98 -12.27 -29.64
C LYS A 144 -10.38 -10.90 -29.28
N ALA A 145 -10.39 -10.53 -28.00
CA ALA A 145 -9.84 -9.27 -27.54
C ALA A 145 -8.30 -9.23 -27.63
N SER A 146 -7.65 -10.35 -27.30
CA SER A 146 -6.20 -10.50 -27.40
C SER A 146 -5.70 -10.40 -28.85
N GLU A 147 -6.43 -11.00 -29.80
CA GLU A 147 -6.13 -10.92 -31.23
C GLU A 147 -6.30 -9.49 -31.76
N ALA A 148 -7.40 -8.82 -31.38
CA ALA A 148 -7.69 -7.45 -31.81
C ALA A 148 -6.62 -6.44 -31.34
N THR A 149 -6.14 -6.61 -30.11
CA THR A 149 -5.09 -5.77 -29.51
C THR A 149 -3.67 -6.18 -29.93
N GLY A 150 -3.53 -7.29 -30.67
CA GLY A 150 -2.24 -7.76 -31.20
C GLY A 150 -1.38 -8.50 -30.18
N TYR A 151 -1.93 -8.90 -29.03
CA TYR A 151 -1.23 -9.73 -28.06
C TYR A 151 -1.09 -11.17 -28.59
N LYS A 152 0.15 -11.70 -28.58
CA LYS A 152 0.49 -13.03 -29.13
C LYS A 152 1.01 -14.02 -28.09
N GLY A 153 1.06 -13.63 -26.82
CA GLY A 153 1.54 -14.50 -25.75
C GLY A 153 0.45 -15.45 -25.23
N THR A 154 0.81 -16.27 -24.25
CA THR A 154 -0.17 -17.16 -23.60
C THR A 154 -0.91 -16.44 -22.47
N PHE A 155 -2.16 -16.80 -22.24
CA PHE A 155 -2.92 -16.31 -21.09
C PHE A 155 -3.82 -17.39 -20.48
N ARG A 156 -4.25 -17.15 -19.25
CA ARG A 156 -5.25 -17.95 -18.54
C ARG A 156 -6.24 -17.04 -17.82
N LEU A 157 -7.48 -17.51 -17.70
CA LEU A 157 -8.52 -16.82 -16.95
C LEU A 157 -8.57 -17.37 -15.52
N ALA A 158 -8.78 -16.50 -14.54
CA ALA A 158 -8.98 -16.86 -13.15
C ALA A 158 -10.09 -16.02 -12.51
N LEU A 159 -10.79 -16.57 -11.53
CA LEU A 159 -11.78 -15.83 -10.75
C LEU A 159 -11.14 -15.00 -9.65
N ASP A 160 -11.74 -13.85 -9.40
CA ASP A 160 -11.52 -12.99 -8.26
C ASP A 160 -12.86 -12.61 -7.60
N ASN A 161 -12.80 -12.05 -6.40
CA ASN A 161 -13.97 -11.73 -5.58
C ASN A 161 -14.53 -10.31 -5.84
N ASP A 162 -13.86 -9.54 -6.70
CA ASP A 162 -14.08 -8.09 -6.89
C ASP A 162 -15.15 -7.75 -7.96
N CYS A 163 -15.40 -6.46 -8.19
CA CYS A 163 -16.17 -5.93 -9.30
C CYS A 163 -15.26 -5.24 -10.33
N GLY A 164 -14.45 -6.03 -11.04
CA GLY A 164 -13.63 -5.56 -12.15
C GLY A 164 -12.89 -6.70 -12.84
N VAL A 165 -12.04 -6.33 -13.80
CA VAL A 165 -11.07 -7.23 -14.43
C VAL A 165 -9.69 -6.64 -14.24
N LYS A 166 -8.68 -7.49 -14.04
CA LYS A 166 -7.27 -7.06 -14.04
C LYS A 166 -6.40 -8.09 -14.73
N ILE A 167 -5.38 -7.62 -15.43
CA ILE A 167 -4.36 -8.47 -16.04
C ILE A 167 -3.02 -8.37 -15.31
N VAL A 168 -2.39 -9.52 -15.04
CA VAL A 168 -1.10 -9.58 -14.33
C VAL A 168 -0.18 -10.57 -15.04
N LYS A 169 1.05 -10.15 -15.33
CA LYS A 169 2.06 -11.07 -15.88
C LYS A 169 2.64 -11.97 -14.78
N ILE A 170 2.54 -13.27 -14.97
CA ILE A 170 3.14 -14.29 -14.11
C ILE A 170 4.01 -15.20 -14.98
N ASN A 171 5.33 -15.13 -14.78
CA ASN A 171 6.31 -15.73 -15.70
C ASN A 171 6.18 -15.18 -17.14
N ASP A 172 6.03 -16.08 -18.09
CA ASP A 172 5.89 -15.83 -19.53
C ASP A 172 4.40 -15.88 -19.97
N MET A 173 3.48 -15.82 -19.01
CA MET A 173 2.03 -15.90 -19.22
C MET A 173 1.33 -14.73 -18.53
N TYR A 174 0.23 -14.25 -19.12
CA TYR A 174 -0.66 -13.31 -18.42
C TYR A 174 -1.83 -14.03 -17.77
N MET A 175 -2.13 -13.67 -16.53
CA MET A 175 -3.34 -14.08 -15.82
C MET A 175 -4.36 -12.95 -15.90
N VAL A 176 -5.54 -13.26 -16.42
CA VAL A 176 -6.69 -12.35 -16.42
C VAL A 176 -7.60 -12.74 -15.27
N PHE A 177 -7.65 -11.90 -14.25
CA PHE A 177 -8.53 -12.09 -13.09
C PHE A 177 -9.86 -11.41 -13.37
N ILE A 178 -10.95 -12.17 -13.28
CA ILE A 178 -12.30 -11.71 -13.54
C ILE A 178 -13.11 -11.77 -12.24
N GLY A 179 -13.58 -10.61 -11.79
CA GLY A 179 -14.42 -10.48 -10.61
C GLY A 179 -15.78 -11.17 -10.78
N ILE A 180 -16.18 -12.01 -9.82
CA ILE A 180 -17.46 -12.71 -9.89
C ILE A 180 -18.66 -11.76 -9.80
N ILE A 181 -18.53 -10.67 -9.01
CA ILE A 181 -19.56 -9.64 -8.94
C ILE A 181 -19.64 -8.91 -10.28
N PHE A 182 -18.52 -8.62 -10.93
CA PHE A 182 -18.51 -8.01 -12.25
C PHE A 182 -19.18 -8.89 -13.32
N LEU A 183 -18.85 -10.19 -13.37
CA LEU A 183 -19.45 -11.14 -14.30
C LEU A 183 -20.97 -11.23 -14.21
N SER A 184 -21.54 -11.01 -13.01
CA SER A 184 -22.99 -11.03 -12.83
C SER A 184 -23.70 -9.82 -13.45
N GLN A 185 -22.97 -8.72 -13.67
CA GLN A 185 -23.52 -7.43 -14.09
C GLN A 185 -23.34 -7.15 -15.58
N VAL A 186 -22.39 -7.82 -16.24
CA VAL A 186 -22.01 -7.51 -17.62
C VAL A 186 -22.54 -8.50 -18.66
N SER A 187 -22.79 -7.98 -19.85
CA SER A 187 -23.06 -8.74 -21.07
C SER A 187 -21.76 -9.26 -21.71
N GLU A 188 -21.89 -10.12 -22.72
CA GLU A 188 -20.74 -10.60 -23.51
C GLU A 188 -20.00 -9.45 -24.21
N ASP A 189 -20.72 -8.45 -24.72
CA ASP A 189 -20.14 -7.28 -25.38
C ASP A 189 -19.42 -6.35 -24.40
N GLU A 190 -19.98 -6.17 -23.19
CA GLU A 190 -19.32 -5.42 -22.12
C GLU A 190 -18.06 -6.14 -21.63
N LEU A 191 -18.11 -7.47 -21.49
CA LEU A 191 -16.94 -8.29 -21.14
C LEU A 191 -15.85 -8.22 -22.22
N TYR A 192 -16.24 -8.22 -23.50
CA TYR A 192 -15.30 -8.04 -24.60
C TYR A 192 -14.59 -6.68 -24.54
N ASN A 193 -15.33 -5.59 -24.26
CA ASN A 193 -14.73 -4.25 -24.16
C ASN A 193 -13.76 -4.13 -22.99
N VAL A 194 -14.07 -4.68 -21.81
CA VAL A 194 -13.10 -4.66 -20.71
C VAL A 194 -11.87 -5.49 -21.04
N PHE A 195 -11.99 -6.63 -21.73
CA PHE A 195 -10.83 -7.38 -22.18
C PHE A 195 -9.99 -6.62 -23.21
N LEU A 196 -10.59 -5.84 -24.12
CA LEU A 196 -9.83 -4.97 -25.03
C LEU A 196 -8.96 -3.97 -24.25
N HIS A 197 -9.51 -3.36 -23.19
CA HIS A 197 -8.78 -2.47 -22.31
C HIS A 197 -7.62 -3.21 -21.62
N GLU A 198 -7.91 -4.34 -20.97
CA GLU A 198 -6.89 -5.10 -20.23
C GLU A 198 -5.78 -5.66 -21.14
N PHE A 199 -6.10 -6.21 -22.31
CA PHE A 199 -5.08 -6.72 -23.23
C PHE A 199 -4.27 -5.59 -23.90
N ALA A 200 -4.80 -4.38 -24.02
CA ALA A 200 -4.01 -3.23 -24.49
C ALA A 200 -2.86 -2.88 -23.53
N HIS A 201 -3.03 -3.15 -22.23
CA HIS A 201 -1.94 -3.07 -21.23
C HIS A 201 -0.83 -4.10 -21.45
N CYS A 202 -1.04 -5.11 -22.29
CA CYS A 202 -0.04 -6.14 -22.62
C CYS A 202 0.79 -5.81 -23.87
N SER A 203 0.53 -4.69 -24.55
CA SER A 203 1.28 -4.27 -25.73
C SER A 203 2.67 -3.72 -25.40
N ASP A 204 3.56 -3.66 -26.40
CA ASP A 204 4.97 -3.30 -26.19
C ASP A 204 5.17 -1.88 -25.59
N GLU A 205 4.26 -0.94 -25.85
CA GLU A 205 4.31 0.42 -25.27
C GLU A 205 4.06 0.45 -23.76
N SER A 206 3.26 -0.50 -23.24
CA SER A 206 2.88 -0.67 -21.84
C SER A 206 3.80 -1.63 -21.05
N SER A 207 4.78 -2.27 -21.71
CA SER A 207 5.74 -3.21 -21.11
C SER A 207 6.92 -2.55 -20.34
N ILE A 208 7.16 -1.26 -20.57
CA ILE A 208 8.31 -0.52 -20.01
C ILE A 208 8.21 -0.35 -18.48
N PRO A 209 7.05 0.07 -17.91
CA PRO A 209 6.86 0.11 -16.47
C PRO A 209 7.03 -1.26 -15.81
N GLU A 210 6.72 -2.36 -16.49
CA GLU A 210 6.80 -3.70 -15.90
C GLU A 210 8.25 -4.14 -15.61
N VAL A 211 9.17 -3.87 -16.54
CA VAL A 211 10.61 -4.11 -16.34
C VAL A 211 11.15 -3.25 -15.20
N GLU A 212 10.70 -2.00 -15.12
CA GLU A 212 11.12 -1.06 -14.10
C GLU A 212 10.50 -1.36 -12.71
N PHE A 213 9.26 -1.85 -12.68
CA PHE A 213 8.56 -2.36 -11.51
C PHE A 213 9.26 -3.60 -10.95
N LYS A 214 9.63 -4.56 -11.81
CA LYS A 214 10.40 -5.74 -11.42
C LYS A 214 11.74 -5.36 -10.83
N TYR A 215 12.39 -4.32 -11.35
CA TYR A 215 13.63 -3.80 -10.77
C TYR A 215 13.40 -3.09 -9.43
N ALA A 216 12.31 -2.35 -9.26
CA ALA A 216 11.92 -1.76 -7.97
C ALA A 216 11.60 -2.83 -6.90
N LEU A 217 10.87 -3.90 -7.27
CA LEU A 217 10.63 -5.05 -6.39
C LEU A 217 11.93 -5.78 -6.04
N PHE A 218 12.84 -5.93 -7.01
CA PHE A 218 14.16 -6.50 -6.79
C PHE A 218 14.93 -5.73 -5.73
N ILE A 219 15.04 -4.41 -5.87
CA ILE A 219 15.69 -3.53 -4.88
C ILE A 219 15.11 -3.78 -3.47
N ASN A 220 13.79 -3.83 -3.36
CA ASN A 220 13.11 -4.07 -2.07
C ASN A 220 13.35 -5.47 -1.48
N SER A 221 13.71 -6.45 -2.31
CA SER A 221 13.98 -7.83 -1.89
C SER A 221 15.42 -8.08 -1.42
N ILE A 222 16.34 -7.15 -1.64
CA ILE A 222 17.76 -7.32 -1.30
C ILE A 222 17.94 -7.27 0.23
N PRO A 223 18.53 -8.32 0.87
CA PRO A 223 18.79 -8.31 2.31
C PRO A 223 19.69 -7.14 2.70
N LYS A 224 19.38 -6.43 3.78
CA LYS A 224 20.17 -5.27 4.23
C LYS A 224 21.54 -5.71 4.79
N SER A 225 22.52 -5.91 3.91
CA SER A 225 23.92 -6.13 4.25
C SER A 225 24.71 -4.82 4.16
N PHE A 226 25.94 -4.80 4.72
CA PHE A 226 26.83 -3.64 4.70
C PHE A 226 27.07 -3.09 3.27
N PHE A 227 27.27 -3.97 2.28
CA PHE A 227 27.45 -3.58 0.88
C PHE A 227 26.18 -3.00 0.23
N ASN A 228 24.99 -3.42 0.70
CA ASN A 228 23.71 -2.89 0.20
C ASN A 228 23.38 -1.53 0.81
N THR A 229 24.00 -1.18 1.94
CA THR A 229 23.82 0.13 2.57
C THR A 229 24.55 1.23 1.79
N ALA A 230 25.67 0.93 1.14
CA ALA A 230 26.43 1.88 0.32
C ALA A 230 25.69 2.29 -0.97
N LEU A 231 24.80 1.44 -1.48
CA LEU A 231 24.05 1.67 -2.72
C LEU A 231 22.57 2.04 -2.49
N ILE A 232 22.10 2.01 -1.24
CA ILE A 232 20.70 2.27 -0.89
C ILE A 232 20.23 3.65 -1.37
N PHE A 233 21.11 4.64 -1.45
CA PHE A 233 20.78 5.96 -1.96
C PHE A 233 20.47 5.94 -3.47
N LEU A 234 21.23 5.20 -4.27
CA LEU A 234 20.98 5.05 -5.72
C LEU A 234 19.70 4.27 -5.98
N ASP A 235 19.45 3.25 -5.17
CA ASP A 235 18.23 2.45 -5.20
C ASP A 235 17.00 3.27 -4.79
N THR A 236 17.12 4.08 -3.74
CA THR A 236 16.06 5.01 -3.29
C THR A 236 15.80 6.09 -4.34
N ALA A 237 16.86 6.65 -4.93
CA ALA A 237 16.74 7.62 -6.01
C ALA A 237 16.07 7.00 -7.24
N TYR A 238 16.47 5.79 -7.66
CA TYR A 238 15.80 5.09 -8.75
C TYR A 238 14.32 4.86 -8.44
N TYR A 239 14.00 4.34 -7.25
CA TYR A 239 12.63 4.08 -6.83
C TYR A 239 11.77 5.35 -6.86
N TYR A 240 12.30 6.47 -6.39
CA TYR A 240 11.63 7.77 -6.45
C TYR A 240 11.36 8.22 -7.90
N HIS A 241 12.37 8.13 -8.78
CA HIS A 241 12.20 8.48 -10.20
C HIS A 241 11.27 7.51 -10.95
N TYR A 242 11.24 6.23 -10.55
CA TYR A 242 10.31 5.25 -11.09
C TYR A 242 8.88 5.59 -10.67
N ASN A 243 8.62 5.86 -9.39
CA ASN A 243 7.29 6.23 -8.92
C ASN A 243 6.78 7.50 -9.60
N LEU A 244 7.65 8.50 -9.78
CA LEU A 244 7.30 9.71 -10.52
C LEU A 244 6.98 9.42 -11.99
N PHE A 245 7.77 8.58 -12.65
CA PHE A 245 7.50 8.15 -14.02
C PHE A 245 6.18 7.39 -14.11
N TYR A 246 5.98 6.37 -13.28
CA TYR A 246 4.77 5.56 -13.24
C TYR A 246 3.54 6.44 -13.04
N PHE A 247 3.62 7.38 -12.09
CA PHE A 247 2.57 8.34 -11.82
C PHE A 247 2.23 9.21 -13.05
N ILE A 248 3.24 9.71 -13.78
CA ILE A 248 3.02 10.52 -14.98
C ILE A 248 2.53 9.67 -16.17
N SER A 249 3.03 8.43 -16.31
CA SER A 249 2.72 7.57 -17.45
C SER A 249 1.38 6.85 -17.31
N SER A 250 0.89 6.60 -16.10
CA SER A 250 -0.28 5.74 -15.88
C SER A 250 -1.53 6.28 -16.55
N GLN A 251 -1.84 7.58 -16.43
CA GLN A 251 -3.02 8.15 -17.09
C GLN A 251 -2.94 8.05 -18.62
N ARG A 252 -1.74 8.15 -19.18
CA ARG A 252 -1.52 7.96 -20.62
C ARG A 252 -1.72 6.49 -21.01
N MET A 253 -1.26 5.55 -20.19
CA MET A 253 -1.47 4.12 -20.42
C MET A 253 -2.97 3.77 -20.38
N GLU A 254 -3.70 4.28 -19.39
CA GLU A 254 -5.15 4.12 -19.29
C GLU A 254 -5.87 4.70 -20.52
N ARG A 255 -5.51 5.90 -20.97
CA ARG A 255 -6.08 6.47 -22.20
C ARG A 255 -5.76 5.63 -23.44
N SER A 256 -4.53 5.11 -23.55
CA SER A 256 -4.14 4.23 -24.65
C SER A 256 -4.89 2.89 -24.63
N ALA A 257 -5.18 2.37 -23.43
CA ALA A 257 -6.03 1.19 -23.28
C ALA A 257 -7.50 1.49 -23.63
N ASP A 258 -7.99 2.69 -23.30
CA ASP A 258 -9.33 3.16 -23.69
C ASP A 258 -9.48 3.31 -25.22
N GLU A 259 -8.43 3.75 -25.91
CA GLU A 259 -8.39 3.81 -27.37
C GLU A 259 -8.61 2.43 -28.03
N ALA A 260 -8.19 1.33 -27.38
CA ALA A 260 -8.45 -0.01 -27.88
C ALA A 260 -9.95 -0.34 -27.88
N MET A 261 -10.70 0.12 -26.86
CA MET A 261 -12.15 -0.04 -26.81
C MET A 261 -12.85 0.79 -27.89
N ILE A 262 -12.36 1.99 -28.18
CA ILE A 262 -12.87 2.83 -29.27
C ILE A 262 -12.63 2.16 -30.63
N LYS A 263 -11.43 1.62 -30.82
CA LYS A 263 -10.98 1.09 -32.11
C LYS A 263 -11.58 -0.27 -32.46
N TYR A 264 -11.70 -1.16 -31.48
CA TYR A 264 -12.06 -2.57 -31.71
C TYR A 264 -13.36 -3.00 -31.03
N GLY A 265 -13.92 -2.13 -30.18
CA GLY A 265 -15.07 -2.41 -29.34
C GLY A 265 -16.32 -1.61 -29.73
N ASN A 266 -17.15 -1.35 -28.73
CA ASN A 266 -18.38 -0.59 -28.87
C ASN A 266 -18.45 0.46 -27.76
N ALA A 267 -18.55 1.74 -28.14
CA ALA A 267 -18.53 2.86 -27.20
C ALA A 267 -19.62 2.76 -26.11
N SER A 268 -20.84 2.32 -26.46
CA SER A 268 -21.93 2.17 -25.50
C SER A 268 -21.68 1.03 -24.52
N SER A 269 -21.15 -0.11 -24.99
CA SER A 269 -20.75 -1.21 -24.10
C SER A 269 -19.59 -0.83 -23.20
N ALA A 270 -18.60 -0.10 -23.73
CA ALA A 270 -17.48 0.42 -22.96
C ALA A 270 -17.96 1.37 -21.85
N ALA A 271 -18.79 2.36 -22.21
CA ALA A 271 -19.36 3.29 -21.26
C ALA A 271 -20.20 2.59 -20.18
N SER A 272 -21.01 1.61 -20.57
CA SER A 272 -21.88 0.87 -19.67
C SER A 272 -21.11 0.06 -18.62
N PHE A 273 -20.05 -0.67 -18.99
CA PHE A 273 -19.29 -1.41 -17.98
C PHE A 273 -18.50 -0.48 -17.06
N LEU A 274 -17.94 0.63 -17.58
CA LEU A 274 -17.25 1.63 -16.77
C LEU A 274 -18.20 2.26 -15.72
N LEU A 275 -19.45 2.53 -16.11
CA LEU A 275 -20.50 2.96 -15.20
C LEU A 275 -20.81 1.90 -14.14
N LYS A 276 -20.95 0.62 -14.53
CA LYS A 276 -21.25 -0.49 -13.59
C LYS A 276 -20.14 -0.68 -12.54
N ILE A 277 -18.87 -0.62 -12.93
CA ILE A 277 -17.73 -0.64 -11.99
C ILE A 277 -17.82 0.56 -11.04
N SER A 278 -18.10 1.75 -11.58
CA SER A 278 -18.18 2.96 -10.77
C SER A 278 -19.34 2.89 -9.77
N TYR A 279 -20.53 2.47 -10.18
CA TYR A 279 -21.65 2.24 -9.27
C TYR A 279 -21.32 1.27 -8.13
N TYR A 280 -20.49 0.27 -8.38
CA TYR A 280 -20.04 -0.64 -7.32
C TYR A 280 -19.14 0.07 -6.30
N TYR A 281 -18.28 1.01 -6.71
CA TYR A 281 -17.51 1.83 -5.77
C TYR A 281 -18.41 2.73 -4.91
N TYR A 282 -19.43 3.35 -5.49
CA TYR A 282 -20.42 4.14 -4.75
C TYR A 282 -21.25 3.27 -3.79
N TYR A 283 -21.65 2.08 -4.22
CA TYR A 283 -22.29 1.09 -3.35
C TYR A 283 -21.38 0.70 -2.19
N SER A 284 -20.11 0.41 -2.45
CA SER A 284 -19.15 0.05 -1.41
C SER A 284 -18.95 1.19 -0.41
N TRP A 285 -18.90 2.44 -0.90
CA TRP A 285 -18.77 3.65 -0.08
C TRP A 285 -19.97 3.81 0.87
N GLU A 286 -21.19 3.69 0.35
CA GLU A 286 -22.41 3.85 1.15
C GLU A 286 -22.69 2.66 2.09
N SER A 287 -22.34 1.44 1.66
CA SER A 287 -22.67 0.21 2.39
C SER A 287 -22.01 0.11 3.78
N THR A 288 -20.96 0.90 4.05
CA THR A 288 -20.32 0.96 5.38
C THR A 288 -21.23 1.52 6.47
N ASN A 289 -22.32 2.20 6.09
CA ASN A 289 -23.28 2.84 6.99
C ASN A 289 -24.59 2.06 7.16
N VAL A 290 -24.73 0.92 6.50
CA VAL A 290 -25.99 0.15 6.48
C VAL A 290 -25.85 -1.09 7.35
N ASP A 291 -26.92 -1.42 8.09
CA ASP A 291 -26.98 -2.67 8.85
C ASP A 291 -26.89 -3.89 7.93
N TYR A 292 -26.17 -4.92 8.36
CA TYR A 292 -25.96 -6.13 7.58
C TYR A 292 -25.97 -7.38 8.45
N GLU A 293 -26.23 -8.53 7.84
CA GLU A 293 -26.10 -9.82 8.53
C GLU A 293 -24.62 -10.22 8.62
N SER A 294 -24.10 -10.33 9.84
CA SER A 294 -22.72 -10.78 10.06
C SER A 294 -22.48 -12.16 9.42
N ILE A 295 -21.38 -12.31 8.68
CA ILE A 295 -21.00 -13.58 8.03
C ILE A 295 -20.69 -14.73 9.00
N TYR A 296 -20.62 -14.43 10.31
CA TYR A 296 -20.37 -15.37 11.39
C TYR A 296 -21.62 -15.68 12.23
N SER A 297 -22.81 -15.18 11.81
CA SER A 297 -24.08 -15.41 12.51
C SER A 297 -24.39 -16.92 12.63
N LEU A 298 -24.20 -17.63 11.53
CA LEU A 298 -24.45 -19.06 11.40
C LEU A 298 -23.36 -19.91 12.06
N GLU A 299 -23.72 -21.12 12.52
CA GLU A 299 -22.77 -22.08 13.11
C GLU A 299 -21.73 -22.60 12.12
N LYS A 300 -22.04 -22.53 10.82
CA LYS A 300 -21.13 -22.87 9.72
C LYS A 300 -21.10 -21.71 8.72
N PRO A 301 -20.01 -21.56 7.93
CA PRO A 301 -19.96 -20.53 6.91
C PRO A 301 -21.13 -20.63 5.95
N ASP A 302 -21.63 -19.50 5.49
CA ASP A 302 -22.60 -19.45 4.39
C ASP A 302 -21.94 -19.86 3.07
N ASN A 303 -22.66 -20.65 2.26
CA ASN A 303 -22.26 -21.09 0.92
C ASN A 303 -22.96 -20.30 -0.21
N LEU A 304 -23.66 -19.21 0.12
CA LEU A 304 -24.34 -18.31 -0.81
C LEU A 304 -23.87 -16.85 -0.64
N PHE A 305 -22.61 -16.65 -0.25
CA PHE A 305 -22.06 -15.34 0.05
C PHE A 305 -22.14 -14.38 -1.15
N PHE A 306 -21.62 -14.80 -2.32
CA PHE A 306 -21.64 -13.95 -3.51
C PHE A 306 -23.05 -13.76 -4.05
N LYS A 307 -23.90 -14.79 -3.99
CA LYS A 307 -25.31 -14.65 -4.38
C LYS A 307 -26.02 -13.57 -3.56
N LYS A 308 -25.79 -13.51 -2.25
CA LYS A 308 -26.34 -12.47 -1.38
C LYS A 308 -25.74 -11.10 -1.71
N SER A 309 -24.41 -11.00 -1.86
CA SER A 309 -23.73 -9.74 -2.19
C SER A 309 -24.17 -9.17 -3.55
N ILE A 310 -24.30 -10.01 -4.57
CA ILE A 310 -24.79 -9.63 -5.90
C ILE A 310 -26.21 -9.09 -5.81
N LYS A 311 -27.10 -9.79 -5.09
CA LYS A 311 -28.49 -9.33 -4.90
C LYS A 311 -28.56 -7.98 -4.20
N LEU A 312 -27.77 -7.77 -3.14
CA LEU A 312 -27.73 -6.49 -2.43
C LEU A 312 -27.27 -5.36 -3.35
N PHE A 313 -26.22 -5.59 -4.15
CA PHE A 313 -25.76 -4.62 -5.13
C PHE A 313 -26.83 -4.32 -6.20
N GLU A 314 -27.48 -5.35 -6.75
CA GLU A 314 -28.55 -5.18 -7.74
C GLU A 314 -29.75 -4.40 -7.19
N ASP A 315 -30.13 -4.64 -5.94
CA ASP A 315 -31.23 -3.95 -5.29
C ASP A 315 -30.88 -2.49 -4.97
N SER A 316 -29.63 -2.20 -4.55
CA SER A 316 -29.12 -0.83 -4.40
C SER A 316 -29.04 -0.11 -5.74
N LEU A 317 -28.57 -0.78 -6.80
CA LEU A 317 -28.47 -0.21 -8.13
C LEU A 317 -29.83 0.24 -8.66
N LYS A 318 -30.91 -0.52 -8.43
CA LYS A 318 -32.27 -0.12 -8.83
C LYS A 318 -32.74 1.18 -8.16
N GLN A 319 -32.26 1.45 -6.94
CA GLN A 319 -32.71 2.57 -6.11
C GLN A 319 -31.82 3.81 -6.23
N ARG A 320 -30.51 3.62 -6.42
CA ARG A 320 -29.48 4.67 -6.26
C ARG A 320 -28.85 5.14 -7.56
N LYS A 321 -29.14 4.47 -8.70
CA LYS A 321 -28.48 4.74 -9.99
C LYS A 321 -28.52 6.22 -10.38
N ASP A 322 -29.67 6.86 -10.21
CA ASP A 322 -29.88 8.24 -10.67
C ASP A 322 -29.16 9.25 -9.76
N GLU A 323 -29.09 9.00 -8.45
CA GLU A 323 -28.25 9.76 -7.53
C GLU A 323 -26.75 9.57 -7.85
N TRP A 324 -26.30 8.33 -8.03
CA TRP A 324 -24.90 8.04 -8.37
C TRP A 324 -24.49 8.70 -9.68
N ASN A 325 -25.37 8.73 -10.67
CA ASN A 325 -25.14 9.48 -11.91
C ASN A 325 -24.93 10.98 -11.68
N LYS A 326 -25.63 11.60 -10.74
CA LYS A 326 -25.41 13.02 -10.40
C LYS A 326 -24.05 13.23 -9.73
N LEU A 327 -23.64 12.30 -8.86
CA LEU A 327 -22.35 12.35 -8.19
C LEU A 327 -21.19 12.15 -9.17
N LEU A 328 -21.26 11.14 -10.04
CA LEU A 328 -20.25 10.84 -11.05
C LEU A 328 -19.97 12.02 -12.00
N LYS A 329 -21.00 12.80 -12.35
CA LYS A 329 -20.83 14.00 -13.20
C LYS A 329 -20.11 15.14 -12.47
N ARG A 330 -20.14 15.16 -11.14
CA ARG A 330 -19.52 16.18 -10.30
C ARG A 330 -18.14 15.79 -9.82
N GLU A 331 -17.70 14.55 -10.04
CA GLU A 331 -16.39 14.09 -9.59
C GLU A 331 -15.27 15.01 -10.06
N ILE A 332 -14.32 15.24 -9.16
CA ILE A 332 -13.13 16.06 -9.40
C ILE A 332 -11.88 15.22 -9.22
N SER A 333 -10.84 15.55 -9.98
CA SER A 333 -9.57 14.82 -9.95
C SER A 333 -8.82 15.13 -8.67
N LEU A 334 -8.21 14.11 -8.08
CA LEU A 334 -7.29 14.27 -6.96
C LEU A 334 -5.84 14.41 -7.47
N PRO A 335 -5.01 15.24 -6.83
CA PRO A 335 -3.58 15.24 -7.12
C PRO A 335 -2.97 13.87 -6.81
N GLY A 336 -2.21 13.31 -7.73
CA GLY A 336 -1.63 11.98 -7.53
C GLY A 336 -2.44 10.83 -8.15
N GLU A 337 -3.54 11.10 -8.85
CA GLU A 337 -4.34 10.05 -9.49
C GLU A 337 -3.65 9.37 -10.67
N THR A 338 -3.69 8.03 -10.64
CA THR A 338 -3.10 7.20 -11.69
C THR A 338 -4.08 6.88 -12.82
N HIS A 339 -5.39 7.05 -12.60
CA HIS A 339 -6.45 6.76 -13.57
C HIS A 339 -7.22 8.05 -13.92
N PRO A 340 -7.65 8.23 -15.18
CA PRO A 340 -8.51 9.34 -15.54
C PRO A 340 -9.89 9.22 -14.89
N LEU A 341 -10.55 10.36 -14.64
CA LEU A 341 -11.93 10.39 -14.16
C LEU A 341 -12.86 9.68 -15.13
N LEU A 342 -13.91 9.03 -14.59
CA LEU A 342 -14.91 8.36 -15.41
C LEU A 342 -15.51 9.31 -16.44
N LYS A 343 -15.85 10.55 -16.06
CA LYS A 343 -16.44 11.53 -16.97
C LYS A 343 -15.59 11.76 -18.23
N THR A 344 -14.27 11.89 -18.06
CA THR A 344 -13.35 12.09 -19.17
C THR A 344 -13.25 10.85 -20.06
N ARG A 345 -13.31 9.66 -19.48
CA ARG A 345 -13.32 8.39 -20.25
C ARG A 345 -14.60 8.25 -21.07
N ILE A 346 -15.75 8.56 -20.47
CA ILE A 346 -17.07 8.51 -21.12
C ILE A 346 -17.17 9.55 -22.26
N GLU A 347 -16.68 10.77 -22.03
CA GLU A 347 -16.59 11.82 -23.04
C GLU A 347 -15.68 11.41 -24.22
N ALA A 348 -14.54 10.77 -23.94
CA ALA A 348 -13.62 10.26 -24.96
C ALA A 348 -14.25 9.14 -25.82
N LEU A 349 -15.19 8.39 -25.26
CA LEU A 349 -16.01 7.41 -26.00
C LEU A 349 -17.11 8.07 -26.85
N GLY A 350 -17.29 9.39 -26.77
CA GLY A 350 -18.34 10.12 -27.49
C GLY A 350 -19.74 9.95 -26.88
N ILE A 351 -19.83 9.55 -25.61
CA ILE A 351 -21.09 9.32 -24.90
C ILE A 351 -21.39 10.51 -23.98
N SER A 352 -22.59 11.08 -24.09
CA SER A 352 -23.04 12.20 -23.25
C SER A 352 -24.01 11.77 -22.14
N GLU A 353 -24.71 10.66 -22.33
CA GLU A 353 -25.71 10.15 -21.40
C GLU A 353 -25.20 8.95 -20.61
N TYR A 354 -25.35 9.00 -19.28
CA TYR A 354 -24.85 7.98 -18.36
C TYR A 354 -25.88 6.87 -18.22
N THR A 355 -25.93 6.00 -19.23
CA THR A 355 -26.89 4.91 -19.33
C THR A 355 -26.16 3.57 -19.34
N ILE A 356 -26.60 2.66 -18.47
CA ILE A 356 -26.15 1.26 -18.51
C ILE A 356 -27.03 0.43 -19.44
N LEU A 357 -26.40 -0.46 -20.19
CA LEU A 357 -27.07 -1.42 -21.06
C LEU A 357 -27.68 -2.56 -20.24
N GLN A 358 -28.84 -3.04 -20.71
CA GLN A 358 -29.40 -4.29 -20.22
C GLN A 358 -28.47 -5.44 -20.55
N ARG A 359 -28.26 -6.33 -19.58
CA ARG A 359 -27.29 -7.43 -19.68
C ARG A 359 -27.64 -8.42 -20.80
N ASN A 360 -28.92 -8.77 -20.97
CA ASN A 360 -29.46 -9.72 -21.96
C ASN A 360 -28.49 -10.85 -22.37
N PRO A 361 -27.95 -11.63 -21.42
CA PRO A 361 -26.89 -12.60 -21.69
C PRO A 361 -27.39 -13.82 -22.48
N SER A 362 -26.54 -14.39 -23.33
CA SER A 362 -26.83 -15.67 -23.98
C SER A 362 -26.99 -16.81 -22.96
N GLU A 363 -27.70 -17.89 -23.34
CA GLU A 363 -27.82 -19.09 -22.51
C GLU A 363 -26.44 -19.70 -22.18
N ARG A 364 -25.51 -19.65 -23.15
CA ARG A 364 -24.14 -20.11 -22.98
C ARG A 364 -23.39 -19.27 -21.94
N TYR A 365 -23.54 -17.94 -21.98
CA TYR A 365 -22.96 -17.05 -20.98
C TYR A 365 -23.54 -17.31 -19.59
N LEU A 366 -24.87 -17.47 -19.48
CA LEU A 366 -25.53 -17.78 -18.21
C LEU A 366 -25.05 -19.10 -17.61
N LYS A 367 -24.80 -20.12 -18.44
CA LYS A 367 -24.26 -21.41 -18.00
C LYS A 367 -22.85 -21.26 -17.42
N GLU A 368 -21.94 -20.63 -18.14
CA GLU A 368 -20.55 -20.43 -17.70
C GLU A 368 -20.48 -19.51 -16.47
N TYR A 369 -21.28 -18.43 -16.44
CA TYR A 369 -21.42 -17.59 -15.24
C TYR A 369 -21.93 -18.38 -14.02
N SER A 370 -22.95 -19.22 -14.19
CA SER A 370 -23.51 -20.01 -13.09
C SER A 370 -22.49 -21.00 -12.53
N GLN A 371 -21.68 -21.61 -13.40
CA GLN A 371 -20.58 -22.48 -12.99
C GLN A 371 -19.48 -21.70 -12.26
N ALA A 372 -19.09 -20.53 -12.77
CA ALA A 372 -18.12 -19.65 -12.13
C ALA A 372 -18.58 -19.19 -10.73
N LEU A 373 -19.87 -18.85 -10.59
CA LEU A 373 -20.45 -18.47 -9.30
C LEU A 373 -20.39 -19.62 -8.28
N LEU A 374 -20.74 -20.84 -8.70
CA LEU A 374 -20.63 -22.02 -7.81
C LEU A 374 -19.18 -22.28 -7.39
N LEU A 375 -18.22 -22.12 -8.30
CA LEU A 375 -16.80 -22.24 -8.00
C LEU A 375 -16.34 -21.16 -7.01
N ALA A 376 -16.74 -19.90 -7.19
CA ALA A 376 -16.40 -18.79 -6.30
C ALA A 376 -16.97 -19.02 -4.88
N GLU A 377 -18.23 -19.47 -4.79
CA GLU A 377 -18.87 -19.84 -3.52
C GLU A 377 -18.12 -20.98 -2.83
N ASP A 378 -17.76 -22.06 -3.55
CA ASP A 378 -17.03 -23.20 -2.98
C ASP A 378 -15.62 -22.80 -2.51
N ILE A 379 -14.88 -22.00 -3.29
CA ILE A 379 -13.57 -21.46 -2.89
C ILE A 379 -13.71 -20.64 -1.61
N THR A 380 -14.68 -19.73 -1.56
CA THR A 380 -14.90 -18.85 -0.40
C THR A 380 -15.35 -19.63 0.82
N TYR A 381 -16.26 -20.58 0.65
CA TYR A 381 -16.71 -21.48 1.71
C TYR A 381 -15.54 -22.26 2.30
N ARG A 382 -14.72 -22.91 1.45
CA ARG A 382 -13.53 -23.66 1.88
C ARG A 382 -12.50 -22.78 2.59
N ASN A 383 -12.24 -21.58 2.07
CA ASN A 383 -11.32 -20.64 2.70
C ASN A 383 -11.83 -20.18 4.07
N ARG A 384 -13.14 -19.98 4.23
CA ARG A 384 -13.77 -19.58 5.50
C ARG A 384 -13.85 -20.71 6.50
N LEU A 385 -14.01 -21.96 6.06
CA LEU A 385 -13.97 -23.12 6.95
C LEU A 385 -12.67 -23.15 7.77
N VAL A 386 -11.56 -22.72 7.17
CA VAL A 386 -10.27 -22.59 7.86
C VAL A 386 -10.39 -21.54 8.96
N ASN A 387 -10.25 -21.97 10.20
CA ASN A 387 -10.41 -21.15 11.41
C ASN A 387 -11.83 -20.57 11.64
N TYR A 388 -12.88 -21.09 10.97
CA TYR A 388 -14.24 -20.54 11.13
C TYR A 388 -14.69 -20.47 12.58
N GLU A 389 -14.55 -21.57 13.33
CA GLU A 389 -14.97 -21.65 14.74
C GLU A 389 -14.24 -20.60 15.61
N LYS A 390 -12.92 -20.47 15.41
CA LYS A 390 -12.10 -19.47 16.10
C LYS A 390 -12.54 -18.05 15.76
N ASN A 391 -12.75 -17.77 14.47
CA ASN A 391 -13.18 -16.45 14.00
C ASN A 391 -14.60 -16.13 14.45
N ARG A 392 -15.53 -17.10 14.39
CA ARG A 392 -16.90 -16.96 14.89
C ARG A 392 -16.91 -16.66 16.38
N LYS A 393 -16.06 -17.32 17.17
CA LYS A 393 -15.91 -16.99 18.58
C LYS A 393 -15.46 -15.54 18.77
N ALA A 394 -14.33 -15.16 18.16
CA ALA A 394 -13.72 -13.85 18.37
C ALA A 394 -14.49 -12.67 17.75
N LEU A 395 -15.18 -12.88 16.62
CA LEU A 395 -15.80 -11.82 15.82
C LEU A 395 -17.33 -11.79 15.91
N PHE A 396 -17.96 -12.80 16.54
CA PHE A 396 -19.41 -12.84 16.70
C PHE A 396 -19.84 -13.21 18.12
N LEU A 397 -19.45 -14.37 18.65
CA LEU A 397 -19.95 -14.83 19.96
C LEU A 397 -19.44 -13.98 21.13
N ASP A 398 -18.13 -13.72 21.18
CA ASP A 398 -17.53 -12.90 22.25
C ASP A 398 -18.06 -11.46 22.18
N PRO A 399 -18.07 -10.76 21.02
CA PRO A 399 -18.70 -9.44 20.88
C PRO A 399 -20.18 -9.42 21.29
N LYS A 400 -20.96 -10.43 20.88
CA LYS A 400 -22.38 -10.54 21.25
C LYS A 400 -22.57 -10.64 22.76
N SER A 401 -21.82 -11.52 23.43
CA SER A 401 -21.88 -11.66 24.89
C SER A 401 -21.46 -10.37 25.61
N LYS A 402 -20.47 -9.64 25.08
CA LYS A 402 -20.04 -8.34 25.62
C LYS A 402 -21.13 -7.29 25.51
N ILE A 403 -21.82 -7.21 24.38
CA ILE A 403 -22.96 -6.31 24.19
C ILE A 403 -24.09 -6.68 25.14
N GLU A 404 -24.50 -7.95 25.21
CA GLU A 404 -25.59 -8.40 26.08
C GLU A 404 -25.29 -8.09 27.56
N SER A 405 -24.05 -8.29 28.00
CA SER A 405 -23.61 -7.95 29.36
C SER A 405 -23.64 -6.45 29.63
N TRP A 406 -23.24 -5.65 28.65
CA TRP A 406 -23.28 -4.19 28.73
C TRP A 406 -24.72 -3.65 28.74
N GLU A 407 -25.61 -4.23 27.94
CA GLU A 407 -27.05 -3.90 27.92
C GLU A 407 -27.72 -4.25 29.26
N ALA A 408 -27.46 -5.44 29.81
CA ALA A 408 -27.96 -5.86 31.11
C ALA A 408 -27.41 -5.01 32.27
N GLY A 409 -26.19 -4.48 32.13
CA GLY A 409 -25.56 -3.57 33.09
C GLY A 409 -26.06 -2.14 33.06
N GLY A 410 -27.15 -1.84 32.33
CA GLY A 410 -27.75 -0.50 32.27
C GLY A 410 -27.10 0.44 31.26
N LYS A 411 -26.34 -0.10 30.30
CA LYS A 411 -25.74 0.65 29.17
C LYS A 411 -24.86 1.84 29.58
N PRO A 412 -23.90 1.67 30.50
CA PRO A 412 -23.05 2.78 30.94
C PRO A 412 -22.20 3.33 29.78
N ILE A 413 -22.01 4.65 29.74
CA ILE A 413 -21.16 5.36 28.77
C ILE A 413 -20.11 6.19 29.53
N TYR A 414 -18.84 5.98 29.21
CA TYR A 414 -17.70 6.71 29.76
C TYR A 414 -16.48 6.59 28.81
N THR A 415 -15.41 7.31 29.11
CA THR A 415 -14.21 7.35 28.27
C THR A 415 -13.64 5.94 28.03
N HIS A 416 -13.41 5.60 26.75
CA HIS A 416 -12.92 4.30 26.21
C HIS A 416 -13.96 3.18 26.04
N ASN A 417 -15.02 3.08 26.86
CA ASN A 417 -15.94 1.96 26.73
C ASN A 417 -16.86 2.07 25.50
N TYR A 418 -17.30 3.30 25.16
CA TYR A 418 -18.18 3.52 24.01
C TYR A 418 -17.53 3.09 22.69
N ALA A 419 -16.21 3.28 22.56
CA ALA A 419 -15.46 2.93 21.36
C ALA A 419 -15.42 1.40 21.17
N GLU A 420 -15.19 0.67 22.25
CA GLU A 420 -15.20 -0.79 22.27
C GLU A 420 -16.60 -1.35 21.96
N ILE A 421 -17.63 -0.81 22.61
CA ILE A 421 -19.02 -1.24 22.38
C ILE A 421 -19.47 -0.92 20.94
N SER A 422 -19.17 0.27 20.43
CA SER A 422 -19.44 0.64 19.04
C SER A 422 -18.73 -0.31 18.05
N TYR A 423 -17.47 -0.67 18.34
CA TYR A 423 -16.73 -1.66 17.55
C TYR A 423 -17.42 -3.04 17.55
N TYR A 424 -17.87 -3.53 18.71
CA TYR A 424 -18.62 -4.79 18.79
C TYR A 424 -19.93 -4.74 18.01
N PHE A 425 -20.68 -3.63 18.07
CA PHE A 425 -21.90 -3.50 17.27
C PHE A 425 -21.60 -3.57 15.77
N ARG A 426 -20.52 -2.92 15.31
CA ARG A 426 -20.08 -2.98 13.91
C ARG A 426 -19.68 -4.40 13.49
N LEU A 427 -18.97 -5.17 14.32
CA LEU A 427 -18.65 -6.58 14.02
C LEU A 427 -19.90 -7.45 13.81
N LEU A 428 -20.98 -7.15 14.55
CA LEU A 428 -22.26 -7.85 14.44
C LEU A 428 -23.14 -7.32 13.28
N GLY A 429 -22.69 -6.31 12.55
CA GLY A 429 -23.47 -5.67 11.48
C GLY A 429 -24.61 -4.78 11.97
N ARG A 430 -24.58 -4.36 13.25
CA ARG A 430 -25.55 -3.43 13.87
C ARG A 430 -25.01 -2.00 13.83
N ILE A 431 -24.85 -1.45 12.64
CA ILE A 431 -24.30 -0.12 12.38
C ILE A 431 -25.16 1.00 12.99
N SER A 432 -26.49 0.88 12.90
CA SER A 432 -27.43 1.84 13.49
C SER A 432 -27.23 1.98 15.01
N ASP A 433 -27.10 0.85 15.70
CA ASP A 433 -26.84 0.83 17.14
C ASP A 433 -25.44 1.39 17.46
N ALA A 434 -24.44 1.01 16.67
CA ALA A 434 -23.09 1.54 16.82
C ALA A 434 -23.07 3.08 16.74
N ASN A 435 -23.83 3.67 15.82
CA ASN A 435 -23.95 5.11 15.65
C ASN A 435 -24.71 5.78 16.80
N SER A 436 -25.75 5.13 17.33
CA SER A 436 -26.48 5.61 18.51
C SER A 436 -25.57 5.77 19.74
N ILE A 437 -24.66 4.82 19.95
CA ILE A 437 -23.65 4.88 21.02
C ILE A 437 -22.70 6.08 20.83
N LEU A 438 -22.23 6.30 19.60
CA LEU A 438 -21.33 7.42 19.30
C LEU A 438 -22.03 8.77 19.55
N ASN A 439 -23.28 8.91 19.13
CA ASN A 439 -24.08 10.11 19.38
C ASN A 439 -24.27 10.35 20.88
N THR A 440 -24.57 9.31 21.65
CA THR A 440 -24.70 9.41 23.12
C THR A 440 -23.38 9.86 23.76
N ALA A 441 -22.24 9.31 23.32
CA ALA A 441 -20.93 9.72 23.81
C ALA A 441 -20.62 11.20 23.52
N ILE A 442 -20.95 11.70 22.32
CA ILE A 442 -20.79 13.12 21.96
C ILE A 442 -21.65 14.04 22.85
N GLN A 443 -22.85 13.60 23.24
CA GLN A 443 -23.77 14.40 24.06
C GLN A 443 -23.43 14.41 25.55
N THR A 444 -22.75 13.38 26.05
CA THR A 444 -22.61 13.13 27.49
C THR A 444 -21.18 13.29 28.02
N LEU A 445 -20.16 13.12 27.17
CA LEU A 445 -18.75 13.21 27.56
C LEU A 445 -18.14 14.56 27.21
N SER A 446 -16.97 14.86 27.78
CA SER A 446 -16.22 16.04 27.32
C SER A 446 -15.75 15.86 25.87
N GLU A 447 -15.51 16.97 25.19
CA GLU A 447 -15.11 16.96 23.78
C GLU A 447 -13.86 16.11 23.51
N LYS A 448 -12.85 16.18 24.39
CA LYS A 448 -11.62 15.38 24.27
C LYS A 448 -11.89 13.89 24.45
N GLU A 449 -12.82 13.51 25.32
CA GLU A 449 -13.20 12.13 25.58
C GLU A 449 -14.07 11.54 24.47
N ALA A 450 -14.90 12.37 23.84
CA ALA A 450 -15.75 12.02 22.71
C ALA A 450 -15.06 12.10 21.34
N ALA A 451 -13.78 12.49 21.27
CA ALA A 451 -13.08 12.77 20.00
C ALA A 451 -13.16 11.62 18.97
N TYR A 452 -13.08 10.36 19.41
CA TYR A 452 -13.23 9.21 18.50
C TYR A 452 -14.68 9.04 18.01
N ALA A 453 -15.66 9.32 18.86
CA ALA A 453 -17.06 9.35 18.43
C ALA A 453 -17.30 10.48 17.42
N THR A 454 -16.74 11.66 17.65
CA THR A 454 -16.79 12.78 16.68
C THR A 454 -16.19 12.37 15.33
N LEU A 455 -15.05 11.68 15.33
CA LEU A 455 -14.42 11.19 14.09
C LEU A 455 -15.33 10.24 13.32
N LEU A 456 -15.81 9.17 13.96
CA LEU A 456 -16.63 8.15 13.31
C LEU A 456 -18.00 8.68 12.87
N THR A 457 -18.59 9.61 13.63
CA THR A 457 -19.80 10.32 13.21
C THR A 457 -19.52 11.18 11.98
N GLY A 458 -18.37 11.86 11.93
CA GLY A 458 -17.91 12.57 10.73
C GLY A 458 -17.80 11.66 9.51
N TYR A 459 -17.12 10.50 9.64
CA TYR A 459 -17.00 9.53 8.54
C TYR A 459 -18.36 9.06 8.04
N ARG A 460 -19.28 8.71 8.94
CA ARG A 460 -20.65 8.33 8.58
C ARG A 460 -21.31 9.42 7.72
N MET A 461 -21.23 10.67 8.15
CA MET A 461 -21.83 11.82 7.45
C MET A 461 -21.20 12.02 6.07
N LEU A 462 -19.86 11.93 5.95
CA LEU A 462 -19.18 11.98 4.65
C LEU A 462 -19.65 10.86 3.72
N HIS A 463 -19.84 9.65 4.25
CA HIS A 463 -20.32 8.50 3.48
C HIS A 463 -21.81 8.61 3.07
N GLU A 464 -22.58 9.45 3.77
CA GLU A 464 -23.95 9.86 3.42
C GLU A 464 -23.99 11.10 2.49
N TYR A 465 -22.82 11.56 2.03
CA TYR A 465 -22.64 12.79 1.26
C TYR A 465 -23.03 14.10 1.98
N ASP A 466 -22.98 14.09 3.31
CA ASP A 466 -23.21 15.27 4.15
C ASP A 466 -21.87 15.99 4.44
N GLU A 467 -21.72 17.18 3.85
CA GLU A 467 -20.51 18.00 3.97
C GLU A 467 -20.21 18.46 5.39
N THR A 468 -21.20 18.50 6.28
CA THR A 468 -20.98 18.88 7.68
C THR A 468 -20.08 17.88 8.42
N GLY A 469 -19.96 16.65 7.89
CA GLY A 469 -18.99 15.66 8.35
C GLY A 469 -17.53 16.14 8.29
N ILE A 470 -17.19 17.08 7.40
CA ILE A 470 -15.83 17.64 7.28
C ILE A 470 -15.41 18.33 8.57
N GLU A 471 -16.30 19.12 9.16
CA GLU A 471 -16.03 19.85 10.41
C GLU A 471 -15.79 18.87 11.56
N TYR A 472 -16.61 17.81 11.65
CA TYR A 472 -16.45 16.75 12.64
C TYR A 472 -15.08 16.08 12.55
N VAL A 473 -14.64 15.76 11.33
CA VAL A 473 -13.34 15.12 11.12
C VAL A 473 -12.19 16.05 11.48
N TYR A 474 -12.17 17.31 11.02
CA TYR A 474 -11.12 18.26 11.42
C TYR A 474 -11.11 18.54 12.93
N ARG A 475 -12.29 18.64 13.55
CA ARG A 475 -12.43 18.80 15.00
C ARG A 475 -11.81 17.63 15.73
N ALA A 476 -12.12 16.39 15.32
CA ALA A 476 -11.52 15.19 15.89
C ALA A 476 -9.99 15.15 15.71
N ILE A 477 -9.47 15.56 14.55
CA ILE A 477 -8.02 15.68 14.29
C ILE A 477 -7.37 16.70 15.23
N GLY A 478 -8.05 17.83 15.48
CA GLY A 478 -7.59 18.87 16.42
C GLY A 478 -7.52 18.36 17.86
N LEU A 479 -8.45 17.49 18.26
CA LEU A 479 -8.51 16.89 19.58
C LEU A 479 -7.51 15.74 19.77
N ASN A 480 -7.29 14.95 18.72
CA ASN A 480 -6.32 13.86 18.72
C ASN A 480 -5.63 13.72 17.37
N ARG A 481 -4.36 14.11 17.34
CA ARG A 481 -3.52 14.12 16.13
C ARG A 481 -3.35 12.75 15.48
N MET A 482 -3.57 11.66 16.21
CA MET A 482 -3.47 10.30 15.68
C MET A 482 -4.53 10.01 14.61
N TYR A 483 -5.63 10.78 14.60
CA TYR A 483 -6.69 10.66 13.60
C TYR A 483 -6.37 11.39 12.29
N ALA A 484 -5.28 12.15 12.22
CA ALA A 484 -4.96 12.97 11.05
C ALA A 484 -4.81 12.16 9.76
N ALA A 485 -4.10 11.01 9.79
CA ALA A 485 -3.80 10.27 8.57
C ALA A 485 -5.08 9.72 7.91
N GLU A 486 -5.91 9.03 8.68
CA GLU A 486 -7.17 8.46 8.18
C GLU A 486 -8.20 9.56 7.92
N GLY A 487 -8.35 10.53 8.82
CA GLY A 487 -9.39 11.56 8.66
C GLY A 487 -9.15 12.50 7.48
N LEU A 488 -7.88 12.83 7.20
CA LEU A 488 -7.52 13.58 6.00
C LEU A 488 -7.78 12.77 4.72
N GLU A 489 -7.58 11.45 4.74
CA GLU A 489 -7.90 10.59 3.59
C GLU A 489 -9.41 10.57 3.32
N GLU A 490 -10.24 10.46 4.37
CA GLU A 490 -11.70 10.47 4.24
C GLU A 490 -12.23 11.80 3.68
N ILE A 491 -11.72 12.94 4.16
CA ILE A 491 -12.07 14.26 3.62
C ILE A 491 -11.69 14.35 2.13
N LYS A 492 -10.49 13.87 1.77
CA LYS A 492 -10.01 13.89 0.38
C LYS A 492 -10.92 13.08 -0.53
N MET A 493 -11.30 11.87 -0.11
CA MET A 493 -12.20 11.00 -0.88
C MET A 493 -13.62 11.58 -0.97
N PHE A 494 -14.14 12.17 0.11
CA PHE A 494 -15.40 12.89 0.05
C PHE A 494 -15.38 14.04 -0.95
N CYS A 495 -14.32 14.87 -0.95
CA CYS A 495 -14.20 15.98 -1.89
C CYS A 495 -14.22 15.51 -3.35
N ARG A 496 -13.56 14.39 -3.65
CA ARG A 496 -13.62 13.72 -4.96
C ARG A 496 -15.05 13.40 -5.34
N TYR A 497 -15.78 12.64 -4.51
CA TYR A 497 -17.10 12.13 -4.88
C TYR A 497 -18.20 13.20 -4.88
N SER A 498 -18.07 14.23 -4.04
CA SER A 498 -19.03 15.34 -3.94
C SER A 498 -18.77 16.46 -4.96
N GLY A 499 -17.56 16.53 -5.53
CA GLY A 499 -17.14 17.64 -6.39
C GLY A 499 -16.80 18.91 -5.62
N ASN A 500 -16.44 18.81 -4.33
CA ASN A 500 -16.15 19.97 -3.49
C ASN A 500 -14.71 20.49 -3.69
N GLU A 501 -14.49 21.22 -4.78
CA GLU A 501 -13.18 21.80 -5.12
C GLU A 501 -12.67 22.79 -4.08
N ALA A 502 -13.58 23.55 -3.46
CA ALA A 502 -13.22 24.55 -2.45
C ALA A 502 -12.58 23.88 -1.23
N GLU A 503 -13.20 22.82 -0.70
CA GLU A 503 -12.63 22.07 0.42
C GLU A 503 -11.40 21.27 -0.02
N LEU A 504 -11.34 20.72 -1.25
CA LEU A 504 -10.12 20.06 -1.73
C LEU A 504 -8.92 21.01 -1.74
N ASN A 505 -9.09 22.26 -2.18
CA ASN A 505 -8.01 23.25 -2.19
C ASN A 505 -7.53 23.62 -0.77
N LYS A 506 -8.48 23.74 0.17
CA LYS A 506 -8.17 23.94 1.59
C LYS A 506 -7.44 22.73 2.17
N TYR A 507 -7.93 21.52 1.91
CA TYR A 507 -7.31 20.27 2.27
C TYR A 507 -5.85 20.21 1.80
N LEU A 508 -5.56 20.55 0.54
CA LEU A 508 -4.20 20.50 -0.01
C LEU A 508 -3.23 21.43 0.72
N THR A 509 -3.72 22.57 1.21
CA THR A 509 -2.92 23.54 1.95
C THR A 509 -2.71 23.14 3.41
N GLU A 510 -3.75 22.60 4.06
CA GLU A 510 -3.72 22.31 5.50
C GLU A 510 -3.22 20.91 5.83
N SER A 511 -3.53 19.91 5.01
CA SER A 511 -3.09 18.51 5.22
C SER A 511 -1.58 18.39 5.30
N ALA A 512 -0.84 19.06 4.40
CA ALA A 512 0.62 19.06 4.40
C ALA A 512 1.18 19.63 5.71
N LYS A 513 0.59 20.71 6.25
CA LYS A 513 1.00 21.32 7.52
C LYS A 513 0.72 20.37 8.69
N ILE A 514 -0.47 19.77 8.74
CA ILE A 514 -0.87 18.84 9.80
C ILE A 514 0.04 17.60 9.79
N LEU A 515 0.24 16.99 8.62
CA LEU A 515 1.08 15.81 8.46
C LEU A 515 2.55 16.10 8.77
N GLN A 516 3.09 17.22 8.30
CA GLN A 516 4.46 17.63 8.60
C GLN A 516 4.65 17.88 10.10
N ARG A 517 3.72 18.61 10.74
CA ARG A 517 3.72 18.80 12.20
C ARG A 517 3.70 17.46 12.93
N ASN A 518 2.89 16.51 12.47
CA ASN A 518 2.84 15.17 13.04
C ASN A 518 4.14 14.39 12.88
N ILE A 519 4.78 14.47 11.72
CA ILE A 519 6.11 13.89 11.46
C ILE A 519 7.14 14.48 12.42
N ASP A 520 7.14 15.80 12.62
CA ASP A 520 8.12 16.46 13.47
C ASP A 520 7.90 16.16 14.95
N ILE A 521 6.65 16.11 15.40
CA ILE A 521 6.33 15.60 16.74
C ILE A 521 6.77 14.14 16.88
N ASP A 522 6.48 13.29 15.90
CA ASP A 522 6.89 11.88 15.93
C ASP A 522 8.40 11.69 16.02
N LYS A 523 9.18 12.52 15.31
CA LYS A 523 10.64 12.53 15.43
C LYS A 523 11.06 12.83 16.87
N GLU A 524 10.43 13.81 17.51
CA GLU A 524 10.73 14.15 18.90
C GLU A 524 10.30 13.05 19.87
N LEU A 525 9.16 12.41 19.66
CA LEU A 525 8.69 11.32 20.53
C LEU A 525 9.51 10.03 20.38
N LYS A 526 10.07 9.78 19.18
CA LYS A 526 10.90 8.60 18.86
C LYS A 526 12.36 8.74 19.29
N ILE A 527 12.70 9.73 20.12
CA ILE A 527 14.04 9.94 20.67
C ILE A 527 13.95 10.15 22.18
N LEU A 528 14.85 9.54 22.95
CA LEU A 528 15.04 9.83 24.37
C LEU A 528 16.42 10.44 24.61
N ARG A 529 16.46 11.64 25.20
CA ARG A 529 17.67 12.41 25.48
C ARG A 529 17.74 12.74 26.97
N LYS A 530 18.96 12.97 27.48
CA LYS A 530 19.20 13.37 28.87
C LYS A 530 18.45 14.65 29.28
N LYS A 531 18.23 15.56 28.32
CA LYS A 531 17.58 16.86 28.54
C LYS A 531 16.05 16.80 28.47
N ASP A 532 15.48 15.66 28.11
CA ASP A 532 14.03 15.52 27.98
C ASP A 532 13.39 15.55 29.38
N ARG A 533 12.15 16.04 29.48
CA ARG A 533 11.37 15.96 30.72
C ARG A 533 10.83 14.55 30.86
N ILE A 534 11.53 13.72 31.64
CA ILE A 534 11.20 12.31 31.84
C ILE A 534 10.83 12.08 33.31
N SER A 535 9.71 11.39 33.54
CA SER A 535 9.29 10.95 34.88
C SER A 535 8.95 9.47 34.86
N ALA A 536 8.87 8.83 36.03
CA ALA A 536 8.33 7.48 36.13
C ALA A 536 6.88 7.44 35.65
N GLU A 537 6.47 6.33 35.03
CA GLU A 537 5.09 6.10 34.61
C GLU A 537 4.61 4.74 35.04
N ARG A 538 3.36 4.68 35.51
CA ARG A 538 2.71 3.43 35.92
C ARG A 538 1.65 3.05 34.89
N LEU A 539 1.82 1.87 34.32
CA LEU A 539 0.81 1.25 33.48
C LEU A 539 -0.29 0.64 34.35
N PRO A 540 -1.54 0.53 33.83
CA PRO A 540 -2.57 -0.31 34.47
C PRO A 540 -2.04 -1.73 34.73
N ALA A 541 -2.37 -2.32 35.87
CA ALA A 541 -1.77 -3.59 36.33
C ALA A 541 -1.85 -4.71 35.26
N LYS A 542 -3.03 -4.91 34.66
CA LYS A 542 -3.25 -5.91 33.61
C LYS A 542 -2.45 -5.64 32.33
N MET A 543 -2.28 -4.37 31.96
CA MET A 543 -1.45 -3.98 30.82
C MET A 543 0.02 -4.26 31.12
N SER A 544 0.49 -3.91 32.31
CA SER A 544 1.85 -4.18 32.77
C SER A 544 2.14 -5.68 32.76
N GLU A 545 1.24 -6.50 33.32
CA GLU A 545 1.38 -7.96 33.37
C GLU A 545 1.50 -8.58 31.97
N ASN A 546 0.57 -8.24 31.07
CA ASN A 546 0.59 -8.74 29.70
C ASN A 546 1.87 -8.33 28.96
N LEU A 547 2.30 -7.09 29.15
CA LEU A 547 3.52 -6.54 28.57
C LEU A 547 4.76 -7.33 29.02
N LEU A 548 4.85 -7.62 30.32
CA LEU A 548 5.95 -8.42 30.88
C LEU A 548 5.92 -9.85 30.35
N ASN A 549 4.74 -10.49 30.31
CA ASN A 549 4.58 -11.84 29.79
C ASN A 549 5.02 -11.94 28.33
N ILE A 550 4.65 -10.97 27.49
CA ILE A 550 5.07 -10.89 26.09
C ILE A 550 6.58 -10.73 25.98
N ALA A 551 7.17 -9.79 26.73
CA ALA A 551 8.59 -9.51 26.67
C ALA A 551 9.43 -10.72 27.11
N VAL A 552 9.03 -11.40 28.18
CA VAL A 552 9.74 -12.58 28.72
C VAL A 552 9.61 -13.77 27.77
N SER A 553 8.40 -14.03 27.25
CA SER A 553 8.13 -15.15 26.34
C SER A 553 8.85 -14.97 25.01
N ALA A 554 8.71 -13.80 24.37
CA ALA A 554 9.38 -13.48 23.11
C ALA A 554 10.90 -13.37 23.26
N GLY A 555 11.38 -13.02 24.45
CA GLY A 555 12.80 -12.85 24.74
C GLY A 555 13.50 -14.15 25.12
N CYS A 556 12.78 -15.25 25.34
CA CYS A 556 13.31 -16.52 25.84
C CYS A 556 14.24 -16.34 27.06
N GLY A 557 13.86 -15.47 28.00
CA GLY A 557 14.67 -15.16 29.20
C GLY A 557 15.87 -14.24 28.98
N LYS A 558 16.10 -13.70 27.77
CA LYS A 558 17.23 -12.81 27.46
C LYS A 558 16.97 -11.32 27.73
N VAL A 559 15.79 -10.96 28.24
CA VAL A 559 15.46 -9.60 28.70
C VAL A 559 15.95 -9.42 30.13
N LYS A 560 16.79 -8.41 30.39
CA LYS A 560 17.39 -8.14 31.71
C LYS A 560 16.58 -7.12 32.50
N ASN A 561 16.21 -6.00 31.88
CA ASN A 561 15.42 -4.96 32.52
C ASN A 561 14.38 -4.40 31.57
N ILE A 562 13.23 -4.00 32.12
CA ILE A 562 12.24 -3.19 31.41
C ILE A 562 11.97 -1.95 32.24
N TYR A 563 12.14 -0.79 31.61
CA TYR A 563 11.84 0.51 32.19
C TYR A 563 10.62 1.11 31.50
N VAL A 564 9.76 1.75 32.28
CA VAL A 564 8.60 2.51 31.79
C VAL A 564 8.68 3.92 32.33
N VAL A 565 8.73 4.88 31.41
CA VAL A 565 8.86 6.30 31.73
C VAL A 565 7.95 7.14 30.86
N ARG A 566 7.43 8.24 31.41
CA ARG A 566 6.68 9.25 30.67
C ARG A 566 7.67 10.28 30.15
N LYS A 567 7.71 10.48 28.83
CA LYS A 567 8.35 11.64 28.22
C LYS A 567 7.28 12.71 27.96
N THR A 568 7.39 13.85 28.62
CA THR A 568 6.48 14.99 28.43
C THR A 568 7.12 16.01 27.50
N ILE A 569 6.45 16.31 26.38
CA ILE A 569 6.85 17.36 25.44
C ILE A 569 6.16 18.68 25.82
N SER A 570 4.86 18.62 26.09
CA SER A 570 4.04 19.70 26.63
C SER A 570 2.94 19.12 27.53
N ASP A 571 2.13 19.97 28.16
CA ASP A 571 1.08 19.53 29.09
C ASP A 571 0.07 18.56 28.44
N ASP A 572 -0.21 18.77 27.14
CA ASP A 572 -1.11 17.92 26.34
C ASP A 572 -0.40 16.89 25.46
N LEU A 573 0.93 16.87 25.41
CA LEU A 573 1.68 15.97 24.53
C LEU A 573 2.75 15.19 25.30
N PHE A 574 2.52 13.90 25.43
CA PHE A 574 3.45 12.98 26.07
C PHE A 574 3.50 11.63 25.34
N THR A 575 4.54 10.85 25.63
CA THR A 575 4.60 9.44 25.24
C THR A 575 5.03 8.59 26.42
N THR A 576 4.39 7.43 26.55
CA THR A 576 4.83 6.35 27.42
C THR A 576 5.94 5.58 26.73
N ALA A 577 7.17 5.76 27.18
CA ALA A 577 8.34 5.13 26.63
C ALA A 577 8.67 3.84 27.40
N ILE A 578 8.76 2.74 26.66
CA ILE A 578 9.12 1.42 27.18
C ILE A 578 10.52 1.09 26.69
N VAL A 579 11.45 0.93 27.62
CA VAL A 579 12.85 0.71 27.30
C VAL A 579 13.27 -0.68 27.76
N VAL A 580 13.66 -1.51 26.80
CA VAL A 580 14.06 -2.89 27.04
C VAL A 580 15.59 -2.99 27.02
N ARG A 581 16.17 -3.47 28.12
CA ARG A 581 17.59 -3.82 28.21
C ARG A 581 17.73 -5.33 28.09
N PHE A 582 18.46 -5.76 27.08
CA PHE A 582 18.75 -7.18 26.83
C PHE A 582 20.06 -7.60 27.48
N ALA A 583 20.25 -8.90 27.70
CA ALA A 583 21.55 -9.45 28.07
C ALA A 583 22.59 -9.23 26.94
N PRO A 584 23.87 -8.99 27.25
CA PRO A 584 24.91 -8.65 26.25
C PRO A 584 25.00 -9.61 25.07
N GLN A 585 24.76 -10.90 25.30
CA GLN A 585 24.82 -11.99 24.32
C GLN A 585 23.53 -12.19 23.51
N THR A 586 22.53 -11.30 23.63
CA THR A 586 21.26 -11.44 22.91
C THR A 586 21.44 -11.06 21.44
N ASP A 587 21.16 -12.00 20.55
CA ASP A 587 21.20 -11.80 19.11
C ASP A 587 20.16 -10.77 18.63
N VAL A 588 20.47 -10.10 17.51
CA VAL A 588 19.65 -9.02 16.94
C VAL A 588 18.24 -9.49 16.57
N TYR A 589 18.09 -10.75 16.16
CA TYR A 589 16.80 -11.33 15.79
C TYR A 589 15.87 -11.41 17.01
N THR A 590 16.35 -11.98 18.12
CA THR A 590 15.60 -12.04 19.39
C THR A 590 15.26 -10.63 19.89
N GLN A 591 16.21 -9.69 19.82
CA GLN A 591 15.94 -8.29 20.18
C GLN A 591 14.86 -7.65 19.28
N ALA A 592 14.83 -7.97 17.98
CA ALA A 592 13.81 -7.47 17.07
C ALA A 592 12.43 -8.10 17.34
N LEU A 593 12.39 -9.40 17.61
CA LEU A 593 11.16 -10.12 17.95
C LEU A 593 10.47 -9.52 19.18
N VAL A 594 11.20 -9.37 20.29
CA VAL A 594 10.65 -8.76 21.52
C VAL A 594 10.10 -7.36 21.27
N ILE A 595 10.87 -6.51 20.58
CA ILE A 595 10.44 -5.13 20.29
C ILE A 595 9.19 -5.13 19.39
N SER A 596 9.13 -6.01 18.39
CA SER A 596 7.97 -6.13 17.49
C SER A 596 6.73 -6.61 18.24
N SER A 597 6.84 -7.66 19.05
CA SER A 597 5.71 -8.19 19.82
C SER A 597 5.15 -7.17 20.80
N LEU A 598 6.02 -6.40 21.46
CA LEU A 598 5.61 -5.31 22.35
C LEU A 598 4.88 -4.20 21.59
N ARG A 599 5.36 -3.80 20.41
CA ARG A 599 4.69 -2.79 19.59
C ARG A 599 3.30 -3.24 19.17
N SER A 600 3.17 -4.45 18.64
CA SER A 600 1.87 -4.99 18.22
C SER A 600 0.85 -5.07 19.35
N PHE A 601 1.29 -5.39 20.57
CA PHE A 601 0.42 -5.36 21.75
C PHE A 601 -0.05 -3.94 22.09
N LEU A 602 0.84 -2.96 22.01
CA LEU A 602 0.55 -1.58 22.42
C LEU A 602 -0.28 -0.82 21.38
N GLU A 603 -0.20 -1.18 20.10
CA GLU A 603 -0.96 -0.54 19.01
C GLU A 603 -2.48 -0.62 19.17
N VAL A 604 -2.98 -1.55 19.99
CA VAL A 604 -4.40 -1.72 20.29
C VAL A 604 -4.92 -0.59 21.21
N PHE A 605 -4.06 0.05 21.99
CA PHE A 605 -4.44 1.10 22.95
C PHE A 605 -4.33 2.48 22.30
N LYS A 606 -5.34 2.84 21.51
CA LYS A 606 -5.39 4.09 20.73
C LYS A 606 -5.55 5.37 21.58
N ASP A 607 -5.77 5.22 22.89
CA ASP A 607 -5.88 6.31 23.86
C ASP A 607 -4.54 6.83 24.37
N ARG A 608 -3.44 6.08 24.15
CA ARG A 608 -2.11 6.44 24.65
C ARG A 608 -1.05 6.32 23.57
N GLN A 609 -0.08 7.22 23.61
CA GLN A 609 1.04 7.19 22.68
C GLN A 609 2.22 6.40 23.28
N PHE A 610 2.43 5.19 22.79
CA PHE A 610 3.55 4.33 23.21
C PHE A 610 4.75 4.40 22.26
N ASN A 611 5.96 4.31 22.81
CA ASN A 611 7.17 4.08 22.03
C ASN A 611 8.05 3.02 22.71
N VAL A 612 8.53 2.04 21.93
CA VAL A 612 9.39 0.96 22.43
C VAL A 612 10.82 1.14 21.94
N PHE A 613 11.76 1.18 22.88
CA PHE A 613 13.19 1.45 22.68
C PHE A 613 14.07 0.30 23.14
N ARG A 614 15.22 0.14 22.48
CA ARG A 614 16.34 -0.67 22.99
C ARG A 614 17.20 0.22 23.89
N TYR A 615 17.48 -0.24 25.10
CA TYR A 615 18.26 0.52 26.09
C TYR A 615 19.58 1.04 25.51
N GLN A 616 20.33 0.23 24.76
CA GLN A 616 21.61 0.62 24.16
C GLN A 616 21.52 1.85 23.24
N HIS A 617 20.36 2.11 22.61
CA HIS A 617 20.16 3.27 21.74
C HIS A 617 19.79 4.54 22.53
N VAL A 618 19.36 4.39 23.78
CA VAL A 618 18.85 5.49 24.62
C VAL A 618 19.58 5.60 25.96
N ALA A 619 20.69 4.88 26.16
CA ALA A 619 21.44 4.84 27.41
C ALA A 619 21.85 6.24 27.91
N LYS A 620 22.09 7.18 26.99
CA LYS A 620 22.40 8.58 27.31
C LYS A 620 21.27 9.31 28.05
N ALA A 621 20.02 8.83 27.95
CA ALA A 621 18.89 9.38 28.67
C ALA A 621 18.89 9.06 30.18
N LYS A 622 19.73 8.11 30.63
CA LYS A 622 19.89 7.72 32.05
C LYS A 622 18.57 7.40 32.76
N ILE A 623 17.67 6.68 32.07
CA ILE A 623 16.35 6.32 32.59
C ILE A 623 16.43 5.46 33.87
N GLU A 624 17.51 4.71 34.04
CA GLU A 624 17.76 3.88 35.22
C GLU A 624 17.92 4.69 36.51
N ASN A 625 18.20 6.00 36.41
CA ASN A 625 18.30 6.91 37.54
C ASN A 625 16.93 7.48 37.95
N ILE A 626 15.87 7.14 37.22
CA ILE A 626 14.51 7.59 37.53
C ILE A 626 13.88 6.57 38.46
N ASP A 627 13.61 7.00 39.69
CA ASP A 627 13.01 6.14 40.71
C ASP A 627 11.70 5.52 40.25
N SER A 628 11.48 4.24 40.55
CA SER A 628 10.30 3.46 40.15
C SER A 628 10.09 3.30 38.63
N SER A 629 11.04 3.68 37.79
CA SER A 629 10.93 3.44 36.33
C SER A 629 11.12 1.97 35.95
N CYS A 630 11.90 1.21 36.71
CA CYS A 630 12.18 -0.20 36.41
C CYS A 630 11.04 -1.10 36.91
N ILE A 631 10.30 -1.70 35.98
CA ILE A 631 9.16 -2.57 36.28
C ILE A 631 9.50 -4.06 36.19
N TYR A 632 10.66 -4.40 35.64
CA TYR A 632 11.15 -5.77 35.56
C TYR A 632 12.66 -5.84 35.67
N VAL A 633 13.12 -6.83 36.42
CA VAL A 633 14.53 -7.23 36.54
C VAL A 633 14.55 -8.74 36.42
N SER A 634 15.33 -9.28 35.49
CA SER A 634 15.57 -10.72 35.41
C SER A 634 16.22 -11.20 36.72
N ARG A 635 15.67 -12.24 37.32
CA ARG A 635 16.30 -12.90 38.46
C ARG A 635 17.52 -13.70 38.04
#